data_AF-A0A417CSN5-F1
#
_entry.id   AF-A0A417CSN5-F1
#
_cell.length_a   1.000
_cell.length_b   1.000
_cell.length_c   1.000
_cell.angle_alpha   90.00
_cell.angle_beta   90.00
_cell.angle_gamma   90.00
#
_symmetry.space_group_name_H-M   'P 1'
#
loop_
_entity.id
_entity.type
_entity.pdbx_description
1 polymer ?
#
loop_
_entity_poly.entity_id
_entity_poly.type
_entity_poly.pdbx_seq_one_letter_code
_entity_poly.pdbx_strand_id
1 'polypeptide(L)'
;MIEVIKRHLAERNMLKTAGLSLCYLAKKGEEKCVRAAEAIIQNEVMDVIPFLGEQVCLYMMEDPETITYLGILKKEGCELNAYRFQRILLDAGTDKVSDFSYEQVKAVYFDPLVTDGTAYSYMKYYGEQNVSKEEKEQLVKSIAMCMDVLDFEKAGEKDRMLLVNPVFSSELLLNLLENVNNLKILQDQDLMELVNTLAGYEAEIRSLNQKQFDQMKERPVEILEKLRIVTRYIEKENLTDGLNLWLWNEALYEDLCKLERAFTDGADPAEVFSSKVSYVNTLYQNPLSKISLSSLSEEKSEILLYAITQKKKAFLNLINEEAELFYDLPNASMLLKKEVYQEYINLNTLNRKNLKDSADLILSRDRFELLAKREHTFEELKLLCTAKEAVIELYEHLTCKSDERLLVLRELIKRECVPHSFWEGQIEPLAAALSKKPLSRWIREDFWNIPDLSYGTALWLLVYREQLKGMEKEITMEQQALYLLKDLALVKECDSLSELKEKLILGDVSWRLLKEKLSFSEEFVQNNAARIGNFLFVGGAEIMETFLERQPSKIEEIRRLVTAELLGKFDELKYPSGDLMREIDFEVSEEAEKEWKIDRTFTSKNLVLKEETGLLPVMQIGEVPSYSCLSYRSGLNSDCLLSCFDSNKKFFFIRKNGQVVFRAMIRLTKGSYVGDRMRKKIQFADLSGAGKPKEEEGEESVLFLERYYEKNLTNEEMDQAVYLVFVAAKEKAKKLGARLVLSCYYQDDVKTKEYIKSNYYLYISKSKNGSQYLDSLYGEASVSDSGDYSSNIFLLENKEQEVAA
;
A
#
# COMPACT_ATOMS: atom_id res chain seq x y z
N MET A 1 32.29 75.99 -25.67
CA MET A 1 32.85 74.63 -25.90
C MET A 1 34.25 74.48 -25.32
N ILE A 2 35.24 75.30 -25.71
CA ILE A 2 36.62 75.23 -25.17
C ILE A 2 36.68 75.51 -23.66
N GLU A 3 35.92 76.48 -23.14
CA GLU A 3 35.89 76.78 -21.70
C GLU A 3 35.28 75.64 -20.86
N VAL A 4 34.25 74.98 -21.39
CA VAL A 4 33.62 73.81 -20.75
C VAL A 4 34.60 72.64 -20.68
N ILE A 5 35.36 72.39 -21.74
CA ILE A 5 36.41 71.36 -21.77
C ILE A 5 37.54 71.67 -20.77
N LYS A 6 37.97 72.93 -20.68
CA LYS A 6 39.00 73.36 -19.71
C LYS A 6 38.53 73.17 -18.26
N ARG A 7 37.27 73.52 -17.98
CA ARG A 7 36.65 73.33 -16.66
C ARG A 7 36.60 71.84 -16.28
N HIS A 8 36.07 70.98 -17.14
CA HIS A 8 36.02 69.53 -16.87
C HIS A 8 37.40 68.88 -16.74
N LEU A 9 38.41 69.34 -17.48
CA LEU A 9 39.80 68.88 -17.31
C LEU A 9 40.39 69.29 -15.96
N ALA A 10 40.08 70.50 -15.47
CA ALA A 10 40.51 70.99 -14.17
C ALA A 10 39.83 70.17 -13.03
N GLU A 11 38.52 69.96 -13.12
CA GLU A 11 37.76 69.14 -12.16
C GLU A 11 38.27 67.69 -12.15
N ARG A 12 38.54 67.10 -13.32
CA ARG A 12 39.12 65.75 -13.43
C ARG A 12 40.50 65.64 -12.76
N ASN A 13 41.35 66.66 -12.92
CA ASN A 13 42.67 66.67 -12.29
C ASN A 13 42.54 66.83 -10.78
N MET A 14 41.59 67.63 -10.31
CA MET A 14 41.33 67.82 -8.88
C MET A 14 40.84 66.52 -8.21
N LEU A 15 39.93 65.77 -8.83
CA LEU A 15 39.51 64.45 -8.33
C LEU A 15 40.70 63.48 -8.21
N LYS A 16 41.60 63.48 -9.21
CA LYS A 16 42.82 62.65 -9.16
C LYS A 16 43.75 63.07 -8.03
N THR A 17 43.94 64.37 -7.81
CA THR A 17 44.74 64.89 -6.69
C THR A 17 44.12 64.52 -5.35
N ALA A 18 42.79 64.55 -5.23
CA ALA A 18 42.06 64.10 -4.05
C ALA A 18 42.03 62.58 -3.85
N GLY A 19 42.63 61.78 -4.75
CA GLY A 19 42.60 60.31 -4.67
C GLY A 19 41.23 59.68 -4.99
N LEU A 20 40.28 60.44 -5.54
CA LEU A 20 38.94 59.97 -5.89
C LEU A 20 38.90 59.33 -7.29
N SER A 21 38.19 58.21 -7.41
CA SER A 21 37.98 57.56 -8.71
C SER A 21 37.09 58.40 -9.62
N LEU A 22 37.48 58.49 -10.90
CA LEU A 22 36.70 59.22 -11.91
C LEU A 22 35.34 58.58 -12.20
N CYS A 23 35.15 57.31 -11.86
CA CYS A 23 33.85 56.65 -12.03
C CYS A 23 32.75 57.25 -11.13
N TYR A 24 33.12 57.96 -10.05
CA TYR A 24 32.16 58.57 -9.13
C TYR A 24 31.40 59.75 -9.74
N LEU A 25 31.99 60.43 -10.73
CA LEU A 25 31.31 61.49 -11.49
C LEU A 25 29.99 61.00 -12.10
N ALA A 26 29.98 59.76 -12.60
CA ALA A 26 28.77 59.14 -13.16
C ALA A 26 27.77 58.71 -12.08
N LYS A 27 28.22 58.43 -10.85
CA LYS A 27 27.38 57.93 -9.75
C LYS A 27 26.74 59.03 -8.91
N LYS A 28 27.44 60.15 -8.68
CA LYS A 28 27.03 61.23 -7.75
C LYS A 28 26.90 62.60 -8.39
N GLY A 29 27.34 62.74 -9.64
CA GLY A 29 27.36 64.02 -10.34
C GLY A 29 28.62 64.85 -10.05
N GLU A 30 28.96 65.72 -10.99
CA GLU A 30 30.18 66.52 -11.01
C GLU A 30 30.31 67.44 -9.79
N GLU A 31 29.23 68.14 -9.44
CA GLU A 31 29.22 69.13 -8.38
C GLU A 31 29.56 68.53 -7.00
N LYS A 32 28.95 67.39 -6.64
CA LYS A 32 29.23 66.73 -5.36
C LYS A 32 30.66 66.18 -5.30
N CYS A 33 31.14 65.60 -6.41
CA CYS A 33 32.50 65.07 -6.48
C CYS A 33 33.55 66.18 -6.35
N VAL A 34 33.31 67.33 -6.98
CA VAL A 34 34.18 68.51 -6.91
C VAL A 34 34.26 69.05 -5.49
N ARG A 35 33.11 69.27 -4.83
CA ARG A 35 33.09 69.75 -3.43
C ARG A 35 33.80 68.78 -2.48
N ALA A 36 33.59 67.47 -2.64
CA ALA A 36 34.31 66.48 -1.84
C ALA A 36 35.82 66.50 -2.10
N ALA A 37 36.25 66.64 -3.37
CA ALA A 37 37.66 66.74 -3.72
C ALA A 37 38.33 67.99 -3.12
N GLU A 38 37.64 69.13 -3.14
CA GLU A 38 38.10 70.36 -2.48
C GLU A 38 38.28 70.15 -0.97
N ALA A 39 37.28 69.57 -0.30
CA ALA A 39 37.34 69.29 1.13
C ALA A 39 38.46 68.30 1.49
N ILE A 40 38.73 67.28 0.66
CA ILE A 40 39.81 66.30 0.87
C ILE A 40 41.19 66.98 0.81
N ILE A 41 41.39 67.84 -0.19
CA ILE A 41 42.65 68.55 -0.39
C ILE A 41 42.85 69.55 0.76
N GLN A 42 41.82 70.31 1.12
CA GLN A 42 41.86 71.30 2.19
C GLN A 42 42.18 70.68 3.56
N ASN A 43 41.65 69.47 3.82
CA ASN A 43 41.87 68.76 5.09
C ASN A 43 43.10 67.84 5.08
N GLU A 44 43.87 67.79 3.98
CA GLU A 44 45.12 67.04 3.85
C GLU A 44 44.97 65.51 4.08
N VAL A 45 43.85 64.93 3.60
CA VAL A 45 43.52 63.50 3.77
C VAL A 45 43.67 62.66 2.49
N MET A 46 44.29 63.21 1.44
CA MET A 46 44.46 62.60 0.11
C MET A 46 45.18 61.23 0.13
N ASP A 47 46.03 61.00 1.11
CA ASP A 47 46.76 59.76 1.38
C ASP A 47 45.90 58.68 2.03
N VAL A 48 44.78 59.05 2.67
CA VAL A 48 43.85 58.11 3.32
C VAL A 48 42.77 57.64 2.34
N ILE A 49 42.26 58.54 1.49
CA ILE A 49 41.13 58.29 0.58
C ILE A 49 41.29 57.01 -0.27
N PRO A 50 42.46 56.69 -0.86
CA PRO A 50 42.62 55.48 -1.68
C PRO A 50 42.41 54.16 -0.92
N PHE A 51 42.52 54.18 0.40
CA PHE A 51 42.32 53.00 1.25
C PHE A 51 40.88 52.87 1.77
N LEU A 52 40.02 53.84 1.45
CA LEU A 52 38.61 53.79 1.81
C LEU A 52 37.81 52.99 0.78
N GLY A 53 36.84 52.20 1.26
CA GLY A 53 35.91 51.49 0.40
C GLY A 53 35.06 52.45 -0.44
N GLU A 54 34.67 52.00 -1.64
CA GLU A 54 33.89 52.82 -2.58
C GLU A 54 32.62 53.41 -1.95
N GLN A 55 31.87 52.63 -1.16
CA GLN A 55 30.65 53.10 -0.52
C GLN A 55 30.90 54.24 0.48
N VAL A 56 32.02 54.22 1.20
CA VAL A 56 32.43 55.28 2.13
C VAL A 56 32.75 56.55 1.35
N CYS A 57 33.52 56.45 0.28
CA CYS A 57 33.82 57.60 -0.59
C CYS A 57 32.53 58.21 -1.17
N LEU A 58 31.57 57.38 -1.57
CA LEU A 58 30.27 57.85 -2.07
C LEU A 58 29.41 58.49 -0.97
N TYR A 59 29.49 58.00 0.27
CA TYR A 59 28.84 58.59 1.44
C TYR A 59 29.42 59.98 1.74
N MET A 60 30.75 60.11 1.79
CA MET A 60 31.42 61.39 2.07
C MET A 60 31.13 62.47 1.00
N MET A 61 30.67 62.09 -0.20
CA MET A 61 30.19 63.05 -1.21
C MET A 61 28.78 63.57 -0.92
N GLU A 62 27.96 62.79 -0.22
CA GLU A 62 26.63 63.20 0.26
C GLU A 62 26.72 63.98 1.56
N ASP A 63 27.72 63.66 2.39
CA ASP A 63 28.00 64.31 3.67
C ASP A 63 29.47 64.79 3.77
N PRO A 64 29.86 65.86 3.05
CA PRO A 64 31.26 66.30 2.94
C PRO A 64 31.90 66.79 4.24
N GLU A 65 31.12 67.14 5.25
CA GLU A 65 31.64 67.58 6.54
C GLU A 65 32.38 66.45 7.29
N THR A 66 32.03 65.19 7.01
CA THR A 66 32.78 64.03 7.53
C THR A 66 34.23 63.99 7.03
N ILE A 67 34.56 64.60 5.90
CA ILE A 67 35.93 64.77 5.40
C ILE A 67 36.73 65.68 6.34
N THR A 68 36.08 66.71 6.88
CA THR A 68 36.67 67.59 7.89
C THR A 68 36.92 66.81 9.18
N TYR A 69 35.96 65.99 9.63
CA TYR A 69 36.14 65.14 10.82
C TYR A 69 37.32 64.17 10.65
N LEU A 70 37.44 63.54 9.48
CA LEU A 70 38.57 62.67 9.13
C LEU A 70 39.92 63.41 9.23
N GLY A 71 39.96 64.65 8.70
CA GLY A 71 41.15 65.50 8.75
C GLY A 71 41.57 65.88 10.17
N ILE A 72 40.61 66.22 11.03
CA ILE A 72 40.90 66.55 12.43
C ILE A 72 41.32 65.29 13.20
N LEU A 73 40.63 64.16 13.04
CA LEU A 73 41.00 62.88 13.66
C LEU A 73 42.42 62.42 13.27
N LYS A 74 42.80 62.62 12.00
CA LYS A 74 44.16 62.33 11.50
C LYS A 74 45.23 63.20 12.17
N LYS A 75 44.90 64.45 12.52
CA LYS A 75 45.83 65.40 13.17
C LYS A 75 45.92 65.16 14.68
N GLU A 76 44.87 64.65 15.30
CA GLU A 76 44.80 64.44 16.76
C GLU A 76 45.32 63.07 17.22
N GLY A 77 45.27 62.02 16.40
CA GLY A 77 45.73 60.66 16.76
C GLY A 77 47.18 60.35 16.34
N CYS A 78 47.85 59.45 17.07
CA CYS A 78 49.18 58.95 16.67
C CYS A 78 49.15 58.09 15.40
N GLU A 79 48.08 57.30 15.22
CA GLU A 79 47.76 56.54 14.01
C GLU A 79 46.24 56.58 13.77
N LEU A 80 45.80 56.84 12.53
CA LEU A 80 44.40 56.90 12.17
C LEU A 80 43.82 55.48 12.00
N ASN A 81 42.86 55.08 12.85
CA ASN A 81 42.03 53.89 12.64
C ASN A 81 41.00 54.12 11.51
N ALA A 82 41.49 54.08 10.28
CA ALA A 82 40.67 54.24 9.07
C ALA A 82 39.58 53.16 8.97
N TYR A 83 39.76 51.98 9.55
CA TYR A 83 38.75 50.92 9.54
C TYR A 83 37.52 51.31 10.37
N ARG A 84 37.71 51.76 11.61
CA ARG A 84 36.61 52.20 12.49
C ARG A 84 35.87 53.40 11.91
N PHE A 85 36.60 54.37 11.37
CA PHE A 85 35.99 55.54 10.72
C PHE A 85 35.11 55.12 9.54
N GLN A 86 35.60 54.20 8.70
CA GLN A 86 34.80 53.64 7.60
C GLN A 86 33.55 52.92 8.10
N ARG A 87 33.67 52.09 9.14
CA ARG A 87 32.52 51.38 9.73
C ARG A 87 31.43 52.33 10.21
N ILE A 88 31.79 53.40 10.92
CA ILE A 88 30.83 54.42 11.36
C ILE A 88 30.05 55.00 10.18
N LEU A 89 30.73 55.34 9.07
CA LEU A 89 30.07 55.91 7.90
C LEU A 89 29.23 54.89 7.12
N LEU A 90 29.66 53.62 7.06
CA LEU A 90 28.88 52.56 6.42
C LEU A 90 27.61 52.25 7.21
N ASP A 91 27.71 52.15 8.53
CA ASP A 91 26.60 51.82 9.42
C ASP A 91 25.60 52.99 9.53
N ALA A 92 26.04 54.23 9.24
CA ALA A 92 25.15 55.38 9.09
C ALA A 92 24.19 55.27 7.90
N GLY A 93 24.58 54.54 6.85
CA GLY A 93 23.75 54.33 5.67
C GLY A 93 23.35 55.65 4.99
N THR A 94 22.10 56.08 5.20
CA THR A 94 21.54 57.33 4.64
C THR A 94 21.51 58.49 5.61
N ASP A 95 21.74 58.24 6.90
CA ASP A 95 21.82 59.30 7.91
C ASP A 95 23.06 60.16 7.67
N LYS A 96 23.05 61.39 8.18
CA LYS A 96 24.22 62.27 8.12
C LYS A 96 24.96 62.24 9.45
N VAL A 97 26.22 61.87 9.40
CA VAL A 97 27.11 61.84 10.56
C VAL A 97 27.50 63.27 10.97
N SER A 98 27.42 64.23 10.04
CA SER A 98 27.52 65.66 10.34
C SER A 98 26.38 66.23 11.17
N ASP A 99 25.28 65.50 11.34
CA ASP A 99 24.23 65.90 12.30
C ASP A 99 24.73 65.76 13.77
N PHE A 100 25.81 65.00 14.01
CA PHE A 100 26.48 64.88 15.31
C PHE A 100 27.65 65.84 15.42
N SER A 101 27.87 66.41 16.61
CA SER A 101 29.03 67.26 16.85
C SER A 101 30.35 66.49 16.71
N TYR A 102 31.41 67.17 16.27
CA TYR A 102 32.74 66.57 16.18
C TYR A 102 33.20 65.95 17.52
N GLU A 103 32.94 66.61 18.65
CA GLU A 103 33.32 66.11 19.97
C GLU A 103 32.61 64.79 20.33
N GLN A 104 31.35 64.61 19.89
CA GLN A 104 30.62 63.36 20.08
C GLN A 104 31.19 62.23 19.20
N VAL A 105 31.47 62.52 17.92
CA VAL A 105 32.11 61.57 17.00
C VAL A 105 33.48 61.17 17.54
N LYS A 106 34.27 62.13 18.01
CA LYS A 106 35.59 61.94 18.62
C LYS A 106 35.51 61.08 19.89
N ALA A 107 34.57 61.38 20.78
CA ALA A 107 34.36 60.64 22.01
C ALA A 107 34.11 59.15 21.72
N VAL A 108 33.26 58.81 20.74
CA VAL A 108 32.98 57.42 20.39
C VAL A 108 34.12 56.78 19.58
N TYR A 109 34.76 57.54 18.69
CA TYR A 109 35.85 57.05 17.84
C TYR A 109 37.06 56.59 18.66
N PHE A 110 37.44 57.33 19.69
CA PHE A 110 38.57 56.98 20.56
C PHE A 110 38.18 56.13 21.78
N ASP A 111 36.90 55.81 21.98
CA ASP A 111 36.47 54.99 23.12
C ASP A 111 36.79 53.49 22.89
N PRO A 112 37.72 52.90 23.67
CA PRO A 112 38.07 51.49 23.52
C PRO A 112 36.96 50.54 24.00
N LEU A 113 35.96 51.03 24.74
CA LEU A 113 34.84 50.21 25.22
C LEU A 113 33.79 49.97 24.14
N VAL A 114 33.71 50.87 23.15
CA VAL A 114 32.79 50.75 22.03
C VAL A 114 33.48 49.98 20.90
N THR A 115 32.81 48.97 20.35
CA THR A 115 33.38 48.15 19.26
C THR A 115 33.15 48.80 17.91
N ASP A 116 33.98 48.47 16.91
CA ASP A 116 33.88 49.07 15.57
C ASP A 116 32.52 48.83 14.90
N GLY A 117 31.88 47.68 15.17
CA GLY A 117 30.55 47.34 14.63
C GLY A 117 29.38 47.97 15.38
N THR A 118 29.59 48.52 16.58
CA THR A 118 28.52 49.16 17.37
C THR A 118 28.67 50.67 17.47
N ALA A 119 29.81 51.21 17.00
CA ALA A 119 30.19 52.61 17.15
C ALA A 119 29.11 53.59 16.65
N TYR A 120 28.56 53.36 15.46
CA TYR A 120 27.51 54.23 14.93
C TYR A 120 26.23 54.17 15.77
N SER A 121 25.70 52.96 16.02
CA SER A 121 24.47 52.77 16.80
C SER A 121 24.60 53.30 18.23
N TYR A 122 25.76 53.10 18.87
CA TYR A 122 26.04 53.68 20.19
C TYR A 122 26.04 55.21 20.13
N MET A 123 26.76 55.80 19.16
CA MET A 123 26.81 57.25 18.96
C MET A 123 25.42 57.86 18.76
N LYS A 124 24.62 57.26 17.87
CA LYS A 124 23.30 57.74 17.47
C LYS A 124 22.28 57.68 18.61
N TYR A 125 22.22 56.56 19.32
CA TYR A 125 21.13 56.32 20.27
C TYR A 125 21.49 56.56 21.73
N TYR A 126 22.79 56.52 22.09
CA TYR A 126 23.27 56.59 23.47
C TYR A 126 24.39 57.62 23.69
N GLY A 127 24.93 58.24 22.63
CA GLY A 127 26.09 59.13 22.73
C GLY A 127 25.89 60.38 23.59
N GLU A 128 24.64 60.81 23.79
CA GLU A 128 24.28 61.95 24.64
C GLU A 128 23.83 61.52 26.05
N GLN A 129 23.80 60.21 26.34
CA GLN A 129 23.33 59.67 27.60
C GLN A 129 24.45 59.61 28.64
N ASN A 130 24.15 59.98 29.88
CA ASN A 130 25.11 59.92 30.99
C ASN A 130 25.13 58.52 31.63
N VAL A 131 25.78 57.57 30.95
CA VAL A 131 25.90 56.17 31.40
C VAL A 131 27.22 55.92 32.12
N SER A 132 27.19 55.03 33.13
CA SER A 132 28.40 54.56 33.81
C SER A 132 29.31 53.77 32.86
N LYS A 133 30.54 53.49 33.29
CA LYS A 133 31.47 52.66 32.52
C LYS A 133 30.89 51.25 32.32
N GLU A 134 30.33 50.66 33.37
CA GLU A 134 29.74 49.33 33.37
C GLU A 134 28.49 49.28 32.48
N GLU A 135 27.62 50.29 32.57
CA GLU A 135 26.44 50.40 31.70
C GLU A 135 26.82 50.52 30.22
N LYS A 136 27.88 51.29 29.91
CA LYS A 136 28.41 51.41 28.55
C LYS A 136 28.92 50.05 28.03
N GLU A 137 29.71 49.34 28.82
CA GLU A 137 30.22 48.01 28.43
C GLU A 137 29.07 47.02 28.16
N GLN A 138 28.01 47.07 28.97
CA GLN A 138 26.84 46.23 28.78
C GLN A 138 26.03 46.65 27.54
N LEU A 139 25.79 47.96 27.35
CA LEU A 139 25.08 48.48 26.17
C LEU A 139 25.76 48.07 24.87
N VAL A 140 27.09 48.16 24.82
CA VAL A 140 27.86 47.75 23.63
C VAL A 140 27.64 46.27 23.30
N LYS A 141 27.64 45.39 24.30
CA LYS A 141 27.34 43.96 24.11
C LYS A 141 25.90 43.75 23.64
N SER A 142 24.95 44.42 24.27
CA SER A 142 23.53 44.33 23.92
C SER A 142 23.22 44.85 22.52
N ILE A 143 23.85 45.97 22.11
CA ILE A 143 23.72 46.51 20.75
C ILE A 143 24.27 45.50 19.74
N ALA A 144 25.47 44.96 19.97
CA ALA A 144 26.06 43.96 19.08
C ALA A 144 25.14 42.74 18.88
N MET A 145 24.43 42.32 19.93
CA MET A 145 23.51 41.20 19.90
C MET A 145 22.18 41.56 19.19
N CYS A 146 21.66 42.76 19.40
CA CYS A 146 20.32 43.16 18.96
C CYS A 146 20.28 43.95 17.63
N MET A 147 21.41 44.41 17.10
CA MET A 147 21.46 45.37 15.98
C MET A 147 20.77 44.88 14.69
N ASP A 148 20.74 43.58 14.47
CA ASP A 148 20.14 43.00 13.26
C ASP A 148 18.64 42.66 13.42
N VAL A 149 18.11 42.70 14.65
CA VAL A 149 16.71 42.30 14.96
C VAL A 149 15.86 43.45 15.50
N LEU A 150 16.46 44.37 16.25
CA LEU A 150 15.74 45.46 16.89
C LEU A 150 15.71 46.70 15.98
N ASP A 151 14.52 47.23 15.73
CA ASP A 151 14.34 48.53 15.09
C ASP A 151 14.54 49.66 16.13
N PHE A 152 15.78 50.12 16.27
CA PHE A 152 16.19 51.16 17.23
C PHE A 152 15.51 52.52 16.98
N GLU A 153 15.11 52.81 15.74
CA GLU A 153 14.39 54.03 15.39
C GLU A 153 12.97 54.04 15.97
N LYS A 154 12.27 52.91 15.85
CA LYS A 154 10.92 52.76 16.40
C LYS A 154 10.92 52.61 17.92
N ALA A 155 12.00 52.11 18.52
CA ALA A 155 12.13 52.00 19.97
C ALA A 155 12.29 53.40 20.58
N GLY A 156 11.47 53.76 21.58
CA GLY A 156 11.63 55.03 22.28
C GLY A 156 12.91 55.04 23.13
N GLU A 157 13.39 56.22 23.53
CA GLU A 157 14.58 56.37 24.39
C GLU A 157 14.48 55.53 25.67
N LYS A 158 13.33 55.57 26.35
CA LYS A 158 13.06 54.76 27.55
C LYS A 158 13.16 53.24 27.29
N ASP A 159 12.69 52.79 26.13
CA ASP A 159 12.71 51.38 25.74
C ASP A 159 14.14 50.93 25.40
N ARG A 160 14.89 51.78 24.70
CA ARG A 160 16.31 51.55 24.38
C ARG A 160 17.18 51.46 25.63
N MET A 161 16.88 52.27 26.65
CA MET A 161 17.61 52.20 27.92
C MET A 161 17.46 50.86 28.64
N LEU A 162 16.52 49.98 28.27
CA LEU A 162 16.46 48.62 28.81
C LEU A 162 17.68 47.77 28.38
N LEU A 163 18.38 48.10 27.29
CA LEU A 163 19.54 47.34 26.81
C LEU A 163 20.74 47.37 27.77
N VAL A 164 20.71 48.20 28.82
CA VAL A 164 21.66 48.13 29.94
C VAL A 164 21.52 46.83 30.74
N ASN A 165 20.42 46.08 30.56
CA ASN A 165 20.20 44.81 31.23
C ASN A 165 20.96 43.66 30.53
N PRO A 166 21.58 42.75 31.30
CA PRO A 166 22.42 41.68 30.75
C PRO A 166 21.69 40.72 29.81
N VAL A 167 20.38 40.53 29.99
CA VAL A 167 19.56 39.66 29.10
C VAL A 167 19.67 40.03 27.62
N PHE A 168 19.84 41.32 27.28
CA PHE A 168 19.95 41.78 25.89
C PHE A 168 21.28 41.44 25.23
N SER A 169 22.28 41.00 26.01
CA SER A 169 23.52 40.42 25.49
C SER A 169 23.47 38.90 25.32
N SER A 170 22.29 38.28 25.46
CA SER A 170 22.03 36.86 25.24
C SER A 170 21.04 36.64 24.10
N GLU A 171 20.97 35.41 23.60
CA GLU A 171 20.01 35.03 22.54
C GLU A 171 18.55 34.94 23.04
N LEU A 172 18.32 34.98 24.36
CA LEU A 172 17.04 34.65 24.99
C LEU A 172 15.87 35.49 24.47
N LEU A 173 16.09 36.77 24.15
CA LEU A 173 15.02 37.69 23.72
C LEU A 173 14.98 37.97 22.22
N LEU A 174 15.98 37.52 21.43
CA LEU A 174 16.15 37.94 20.03
C LEU A 174 14.87 37.83 19.19
N ASN A 175 14.17 36.70 19.24
CA ASN A 175 12.94 36.47 18.47
C ASN A 175 11.79 37.41 18.88
N LEU A 176 11.79 37.91 20.11
CA LEU A 176 10.77 38.83 20.62
C LEU A 176 11.03 40.28 20.21
N LEU A 177 12.28 40.64 19.89
CA LEU A 177 12.69 42.02 19.62
C LEU A 177 12.30 42.52 18.22
N GLU A 178 11.92 41.61 17.31
CA GLU A 178 11.30 41.99 16.02
C GLU A 178 10.03 42.82 16.25
N ASN A 179 9.31 42.58 17.34
CA ASN A 179 8.19 43.40 17.77
C ASN A 179 8.62 44.37 18.88
N VAL A 180 8.95 45.61 18.48
CA VAL A 180 9.39 46.69 19.38
C VAL A 180 8.42 46.92 20.56
N ASN A 181 7.13 46.60 20.44
CA ASN A 181 6.20 46.74 21.57
C ASN A 181 6.51 45.80 22.75
N ASN A 182 7.24 44.71 22.52
CA ASN A 182 7.67 43.82 23.61
C ASN A 182 8.65 44.52 24.56
N LEU A 183 9.40 45.54 24.11
CA LEU A 183 10.23 46.36 25.00
C LEU A 183 9.39 47.13 26.02
N LYS A 184 8.19 47.60 25.63
CA LYS A 184 7.28 48.29 26.56
C LYS A 184 6.79 47.36 27.67
N ILE A 185 6.60 46.08 27.35
CA ILE A 185 6.20 45.06 28.32
C ILE A 185 7.36 44.77 29.28
N LEU A 186 8.59 44.70 28.76
CA LEU A 186 9.83 44.51 29.52
C LEU A 186 10.17 45.67 30.47
N GLN A 187 9.43 46.78 30.47
CA GLN A 187 9.58 47.82 31.50
C GLN A 187 9.11 47.36 32.88
N ASP A 188 8.31 46.29 32.94
CA ASP A 188 7.91 45.66 34.19
C ASP A 188 9.14 45.09 34.92
N GLN A 189 9.38 45.54 36.15
CA GLN A 189 10.60 45.21 36.89
C GLN A 189 10.66 43.73 37.28
N ASP A 190 9.52 43.13 37.62
CA ASP A 190 9.44 41.73 38.03
C ASP A 190 9.73 40.81 36.83
N LEU A 191 9.17 41.14 35.67
CA LEU A 191 9.44 40.43 34.42
C LEU A 191 10.90 40.60 33.99
N MET A 192 11.46 41.80 34.10
CA MET A 192 12.87 42.07 33.79
C MET A 192 13.81 41.27 34.71
N GLU A 193 13.51 41.17 36.01
CA GLU A 193 14.28 40.34 36.95
C GLU A 193 14.23 38.86 36.56
N LEU A 194 13.06 38.36 36.14
CA LEU A 194 12.90 36.98 35.68
C LEU A 194 13.77 36.68 34.45
N VAL A 195 13.69 37.49 33.39
CA VAL A 195 14.44 37.23 32.15
C VAL A 195 15.95 37.45 32.33
N ASN A 196 16.36 38.40 33.19
CA ASN A 196 17.76 38.56 33.57
C ASN A 196 18.28 37.36 34.37
N THR A 197 17.46 36.82 35.28
CA THR A 197 17.83 35.61 36.03
C THR A 197 18.01 34.43 35.07
N LEU A 198 17.13 34.28 34.08
CA LEU A 198 17.23 33.24 33.06
C LEU A 198 18.51 33.35 32.24
N ALA A 199 18.83 34.55 31.75
CA ALA A 199 20.09 34.79 31.04
C ALA A 199 21.33 34.59 31.93
N GLY A 200 21.20 34.85 33.23
CA GLY A 200 22.27 34.71 34.22
C GLY A 200 22.66 33.27 34.57
N TYR A 201 21.89 32.27 34.15
CA TYR A 201 22.25 30.86 34.38
C TYR A 201 23.40 30.35 33.51
N GLU A 202 23.91 31.15 32.56
CA GLU A 202 24.96 30.77 31.61
C GLU A 202 24.65 29.46 30.85
N ALA A 203 23.35 29.18 30.67
CA ALA A 203 22.85 28.01 29.95
C ALA A 203 22.57 28.37 28.49
N GLU A 204 22.74 27.40 27.58
CA GLU A 204 22.43 27.58 26.14
C GLU A 204 20.90 27.45 25.92
N ILE A 205 20.17 28.46 26.39
CA ILE A 205 18.71 28.51 26.34
C ILE A 205 18.26 29.06 24.98
N ARG A 206 17.30 28.38 24.35
CA ARG A 206 16.68 28.87 23.11
C ARG A 206 15.94 30.19 23.32
N SER A 207 15.92 31.02 22.28
CA SER A 207 15.16 32.27 22.28
C SER A 207 13.67 32.04 22.55
N LEU A 208 13.09 32.88 23.40
CA LEU A 208 11.69 32.80 23.80
C LEU A 208 10.75 33.07 22.62
N ASN A 209 9.64 32.32 22.58
CA ASN A 209 8.52 32.61 21.69
C ASN A 209 7.49 33.52 22.40
N GLN A 210 6.59 34.12 21.62
CA GLN A 210 5.59 35.06 22.15
C GLN A 210 4.69 34.43 23.23
N LYS A 211 4.31 33.16 23.09
CA LYS A 211 3.45 32.46 24.05
C LYS A 211 4.14 32.26 25.40
N GLN A 212 5.42 31.89 25.39
CA GLN A 212 6.23 31.75 26.61
C GLN A 212 6.38 33.11 27.30
N PHE A 213 6.67 34.16 26.51
CA PHE A 213 6.80 35.52 27.03
C PHE A 213 5.50 36.04 27.66
N ASP A 214 4.36 35.81 27.02
CA ASP A 214 3.05 36.20 27.54
C ASP A 214 2.74 35.49 28.87
N GLN A 215 3.07 34.19 29.01
CA GLN A 215 2.93 33.46 30.27
C GLN A 215 3.87 34.00 31.36
N MET A 216 5.11 34.35 31.02
CA MET A 216 6.06 34.95 31.97
C MET A 216 5.56 36.30 32.47
N LYS A 217 4.97 37.11 31.58
CA LYS A 217 4.37 38.40 31.91
C LYS A 217 3.18 38.28 32.87
N GLU A 218 2.38 37.21 32.78
CA GLU A 218 1.20 37.05 33.65
C GLU A 218 1.56 36.77 35.11
N ARG A 219 2.68 36.08 35.37
CA ARG A 219 3.10 35.65 36.72
C ARG A 219 4.63 35.69 36.92
N PRO A 220 5.29 36.84 36.73
CA PRO A 220 6.75 36.92 36.71
C PRO A 220 7.36 36.56 38.07
N VAL A 221 6.78 37.06 39.16
CA VAL A 221 7.25 36.82 40.53
C VAL A 221 7.13 35.34 40.89
N GLU A 222 5.97 34.74 40.67
CA GLU A 222 5.73 33.35 41.08
C GLU A 222 6.55 32.36 40.23
N ILE A 223 6.76 32.65 38.95
CA ILE A 223 7.69 31.87 38.10
C ILE A 223 9.11 32.00 38.62
N LEU A 224 9.58 33.21 38.91
CA LEU A 224 10.94 33.44 39.41
C LEU A 224 11.20 32.73 40.75
N GLU A 225 10.26 32.82 41.68
CA GLU A 225 10.34 32.13 42.97
C GLU A 225 10.49 30.61 42.80
N LYS A 226 9.63 30.01 41.97
CA LYS A 226 9.67 28.56 41.74
C LYS A 226 10.89 28.14 40.95
N LEU A 227 11.30 28.92 39.96
CA LEU A 227 12.50 28.68 39.16
C LEU A 227 13.74 28.62 40.07
N ARG A 228 13.90 29.61 40.96
CA ARG A 228 15.02 29.65 41.93
C ARG A 228 15.06 28.45 42.86
N ILE A 229 13.91 27.84 43.18
CA ILE A 229 13.84 26.62 44.00
C ILE A 229 14.24 25.41 43.15
N VAL A 230 13.59 25.24 41.99
CA VAL A 230 13.79 24.09 41.09
C VAL A 230 15.25 24.02 40.63
N THR A 231 15.87 25.13 40.22
CA THR A 231 17.26 25.13 39.73
C THR A 231 18.29 24.74 40.79
N ARG A 232 17.97 24.79 42.10
CA ARG A 232 18.88 24.33 43.16
C ARG A 232 19.08 22.82 43.16
N TYR A 233 18.12 22.08 42.60
CA TYR A 233 18.23 20.64 42.46
C TYR A 233 19.03 20.25 41.22
N ILE A 234 19.18 21.14 40.24
CA ILE A 234 19.75 20.82 38.93
C ILE A 234 21.25 21.08 38.94
N GLU A 235 22.05 20.07 38.61
CA GLU A 235 23.49 20.24 38.39
C GLU A 235 23.77 21.09 37.15
N LYS A 236 24.92 21.78 37.12
CA LYS A 236 25.28 22.71 36.03
C LYS A 236 25.23 22.03 34.66
N GLU A 237 25.60 20.76 34.57
CA GLU A 237 25.63 19.98 33.33
C GLU A 237 24.23 19.73 32.73
N ASN A 238 23.18 19.67 33.57
CA ASN A 238 21.80 19.39 33.15
C ASN A 238 20.93 20.66 33.03
N LEU A 239 21.48 21.82 33.40
CA LEU A 239 20.72 23.07 33.49
C LEU A 239 20.19 23.53 32.14
N THR A 240 21.02 23.44 31.09
CA THR A 240 20.63 23.77 29.71
C THR A 240 19.47 22.91 29.24
N ASP A 241 19.56 21.59 29.38
CA ASP A 241 18.52 20.67 28.94
C ASP A 241 17.22 20.85 29.74
N GLY A 242 17.34 21.02 31.06
CA GLY A 242 16.18 21.23 31.93
C GLY A 242 15.41 22.51 31.62
N LEU A 243 16.12 23.64 31.41
CA LEU A 243 15.47 24.91 31.05
C LEU A 243 14.85 24.85 29.64
N ASN A 244 15.52 24.21 28.68
CA ASN A 244 14.98 24.04 27.33
C ASN A 244 13.73 23.13 27.32
N LEU A 245 13.69 22.07 28.12
CA LEU A 245 12.50 21.21 28.27
C LEU A 245 11.33 21.93 28.94
N TRP A 246 11.62 22.72 29.98
CA TRP A 246 10.63 23.55 30.66
C TRP A 246 9.98 24.57 29.72
N LEU A 247 10.79 25.27 28.92
CA LEU A 247 10.28 26.20 27.91
C LEU A 247 9.50 25.46 26.81
N TRP A 248 9.97 24.28 26.38
CA TRP A 248 9.33 23.48 25.34
C TRP A 248 7.91 23.01 25.69
N ASN A 249 7.61 22.69 26.95
CA ASN A 249 6.29 22.17 27.36
C ASN A 249 5.20 23.26 27.49
N GLU A 250 5.59 24.54 27.51
CA GLU A 250 4.71 25.71 27.44
C GLU A 250 3.59 25.80 28.52
N ALA A 251 3.81 25.22 29.71
CA ALA A 251 2.96 25.43 30.89
C ALA A 251 3.64 26.21 32.03
N LEU A 252 4.92 26.57 31.82
CA LEU A 252 5.81 27.38 32.67
C LEU A 252 5.59 27.21 34.18
N TYR A 253 4.79 28.07 34.80
CA TYR A 253 4.54 28.08 36.25
C TYR A 253 4.04 26.74 36.80
N GLU A 254 3.11 26.10 36.09
CA GLU A 254 2.52 24.83 36.54
C GLU A 254 3.54 23.69 36.50
N ASP A 255 4.46 23.72 35.53
CA ASP A 255 5.53 22.75 35.45
C ASP A 255 6.52 22.93 36.59
N LEU A 256 6.92 24.17 36.91
CA LEU A 256 7.81 24.43 38.05
C LEU A 256 7.19 23.97 39.38
N CYS A 257 5.89 24.18 39.59
CA CYS A 257 5.19 23.69 40.78
C CYS A 257 5.21 22.16 40.89
N LYS A 258 5.12 21.45 39.75
CA LYS A 258 5.20 19.99 39.72
C LYS A 258 6.62 19.48 39.89
N LEU A 259 7.61 20.14 39.27
CA LEU A 259 9.03 19.82 39.41
C LEU A 259 9.51 20.01 40.84
N GLU A 260 9.13 21.11 41.49
CA GLU A 260 9.44 21.36 42.91
C GLU A 260 8.93 20.21 43.79
N ARG A 261 7.67 19.78 43.58
CA ARG A 261 7.11 18.63 44.29
C ARG A 261 7.87 17.34 43.99
N ALA A 262 8.12 17.05 42.71
CA ALA A 262 8.83 15.84 42.30
C ALA A 262 10.25 15.76 42.89
N PHE A 263 11.00 16.86 42.89
CA PHE A 263 12.34 16.92 43.48
C PHE A 263 12.31 16.88 45.01
N THR A 264 11.28 17.45 45.64
CA THR A 264 11.05 17.29 47.09
C THR A 264 10.76 15.84 47.45
N ASP A 265 10.05 15.13 46.59
CA ASP A 265 9.71 13.70 46.74
C ASP A 265 10.88 12.77 46.33
N GLY A 266 12.02 13.31 45.92
CA GLY A 266 13.26 12.57 45.67
C GLY A 266 13.48 12.12 44.21
N ALA A 267 12.79 12.71 43.23
CA ALA A 267 13.08 12.45 41.82
C ALA A 267 14.49 12.95 41.44
N ASP A 268 15.22 12.16 40.64
CA ASP A 268 16.56 12.52 40.14
C ASP A 268 16.46 13.51 38.97
N PRO A 269 16.99 14.75 39.11
CA PRO A 269 17.00 15.74 38.03
C PRO A 269 17.64 15.25 36.73
N ALA A 270 18.70 14.43 36.80
CA ALA A 270 19.35 13.89 35.59
C ALA A 270 18.40 12.96 34.82
N GLU A 271 17.62 12.15 35.53
CA GLU A 271 16.61 11.28 34.92
C GLU A 271 15.44 12.09 34.36
N VAL A 272 14.94 13.09 35.10
CA VAL A 272 13.82 13.94 34.69
C VAL A 272 14.12 14.67 33.38
N PHE A 273 15.35 15.19 33.22
CA PHE A 273 15.75 15.95 32.04
C PHE A 273 16.37 15.12 30.91
N SER A 274 16.44 13.80 31.07
CA SER A 274 17.04 12.91 30.06
C SER A 274 16.31 12.88 28.71
N SER A 275 15.00 13.15 28.69
CA SER A 275 14.21 13.23 27.46
C SER A 275 12.90 13.99 27.67
N LYS A 276 12.25 14.38 26.56
CA LYS A 276 10.90 14.97 26.59
C LYS A 276 9.88 14.07 27.30
N VAL A 277 9.98 12.75 27.07
CA VAL A 277 9.06 11.78 27.67
C VAL A 277 9.31 11.69 29.18
N SER A 278 10.58 11.62 29.62
CA SER A 278 10.94 11.60 31.05
C SER A 278 10.41 12.83 31.77
N TYR A 279 10.57 14.00 31.15
CA TYR A 279 10.07 15.27 31.68
C TYR A 279 8.55 15.24 31.87
N VAL A 280 7.80 14.94 30.81
CA VAL A 280 6.33 14.90 30.87
C VAL A 280 5.83 13.76 31.77
N ASN A 281 6.49 12.60 31.78
CA ASN A 281 6.15 11.49 32.67
C ASN A 281 6.24 11.92 34.15
N THR A 282 7.31 12.63 34.51
CA THR A 282 7.50 13.18 35.87
C THR A 282 6.40 14.15 36.24
N LEU A 283 6.07 15.09 35.36
CA LEU A 283 5.00 16.08 35.58
C LEU A 283 3.61 15.45 35.77
N TYR A 284 3.42 14.22 35.29
CA TYR A 284 2.17 13.46 35.38
C TYR A 284 2.22 12.31 36.41
N GLN A 285 3.13 12.39 37.39
CA GLN A 285 3.28 11.43 38.50
C GLN A 285 3.78 10.04 38.06
N ASN A 286 4.70 10.01 37.10
CA ASN A 286 5.41 8.81 36.62
C ASN A 286 4.50 7.62 36.28
N PRO A 287 3.49 7.78 35.40
CA PRO A 287 2.65 6.67 34.96
C PRO A 287 3.45 5.57 34.24
N LEU A 288 4.64 5.87 33.70
CA LEU A 288 5.61 4.90 33.20
C LEU A 288 6.77 4.80 34.20
N SER A 289 6.89 3.66 34.89
CA SER A 289 7.90 3.46 35.95
C SER A 289 8.73 2.19 35.77
N LYS A 290 8.37 1.33 34.81
CA LYS A 290 9.06 0.05 34.56
C LYS A 290 9.88 0.03 33.28
N ILE A 291 9.99 1.17 32.59
CA ILE A 291 10.69 1.28 31.31
C ILE A 291 11.71 2.40 31.36
N SER A 292 12.81 2.25 30.63
CA SER A 292 13.77 3.33 30.39
C SER A 292 13.25 4.28 29.30
N LEU A 293 13.24 5.57 29.61
CA LEU A 293 12.74 6.64 28.73
C LEU A 293 13.84 7.42 28.01
N SER A 294 15.12 7.13 28.29
CA SER A 294 16.27 7.87 27.79
C SER A 294 16.74 7.43 26.40
N SER A 295 16.42 6.20 25.97
CA SER A 295 16.91 5.60 24.72
C SER A 295 15.82 5.32 23.69
N LEU A 296 14.65 5.97 23.82
CA LEU A 296 13.53 5.78 22.90
C LEU A 296 13.78 6.47 21.56
N SER A 297 13.28 5.87 20.48
CA SER A 297 13.21 6.57 19.19
C SER A 297 12.22 7.74 19.25
N GLU A 298 12.28 8.64 18.27
CA GLU A 298 11.35 9.76 18.17
C GLU A 298 9.89 9.26 18.10
N GLU A 299 9.60 8.25 17.29
CA GLU A 299 8.23 7.74 17.11
C GLU A 299 7.66 7.10 18.38
N LYS A 300 8.51 6.36 19.11
CA LYS A 300 8.14 5.79 20.42
C LYS A 300 7.95 6.88 21.47
N SER A 301 8.75 7.94 21.40
CA SER A 301 8.62 9.08 22.31
C SER A 301 7.31 9.81 22.09
N GLU A 302 6.94 10.09 20.84
CA GLU A 302 5.74 10.85 20.48
C GLU A 302 4.44 10.14 20.91
N ILE A 303 4.33 8.82 20.72
CA ILE A 303 3.13 8.08 21.17
C ILE A 303 3.01 8.10 22.70
N LEU A 304 4.13 8.01 23.44
CA LEU A 304 4.10 8.05 24.90
C LEU A 304 3.75 9.45 25.42
N LEU A 305 4.30 10.51 24.81
CA LEU A 305 3.92 11.90 25.10
C LEU A 305 2.41 12.09 24.92
N TYR A 306 1.86 11.61 23.79
CA TYR A 306 0.43 11.65 23.55
C TYR A 306 -0.35 10.83 24.59
N ALA A 307 0.09 9.61 24.90
CA ALA A 307 -0.60 8.75 25.86
C ALA A 307 -0.62 9.33 27.29
N ILE A 308 0.48 9.94 27.75
CA ILE A 308 0.57 10.59 29.06
C ILE A 308 -0.35 11.81 29.11
N THR A 309 -0.21 12.72 28.14
CA THR A 309 -0.99 13.98 28.11
C THR A 309 -2.49 13.73 27.96
N GLN A 310 -2.88 12.74 27.15
CA GLN A 310 -4.29 12.33 26.97
C GLN A 310 -4.77 11.32 28.03
N LYS A 311 -3.97 11.05 29.07
CA LYS A 311 -4.32 10.16 30.19
C LYS A 311 -4.81 8.78 29.73
N LYS A 312 -4.14 8.18 28.75
CA LYS A 312 -4.41 6.82 28.24
C LYS A 312 -3.93 5.75 29.22
N LYS A 313 -4.52 5.73 30.42
CA LYS A 313 -4.06 4.91 31.56
C LYS A 313 -3.94 3.43 31.26
N ALA A 314 -4.89 2.84 30.52
CA ALA A 314 -4.86 1.42 30.19
C ALA A 314 -3.68 1.10 29.26
N PHE A 315 -3.40 1.98 28.30
CA PHE A 315 -2.24 1.85 27.42
C PHE A 315 -0.91 2.02 28.20
N LEU A 316 -0.81 3.02 29.06
CA LEU A 316 0.41 3.24 29.87
C LEU A 316 0.70 2.05 30.81
N ASN A 317 -0.35 1.47 31.42
CA ASN A 317 -0.22 0.24 32.20
C ASN A 317 0.25 -0.94 31.34
N LEU A 318 -0.30 -1.09 30.14
CA LEU A 318 0.14 -2.12 29.20
C LEU A 318 1.62 -1.98 28.84
N ILE A 319 2.11 -0.76 28.60
CA ILE A 319 3.53 -0.53 28.31
C ILE A 319 4.42 -0.88 29.52
N ASN A 320 3.99 -0.58 30.75
CA ASN A 320 4.71 -1.01 31.95
C ASN A 320 4.77 -2.53 32.11
N GLU A 321 3.71 -3.25 31.71
CA GLU A 321 3.63 -4.71 31.80
C GLU A 321 4.41 -5.41 30.67
N GLU A 322 4.45 -4.81 29.49
CA GLU A 322 4.97 -5.41 28.25
C GLU A 322 6.07 -4.54 27.61
N ALA A 323 7.01 -4.06 28.42
CA ALA A 323 8.09 -3.15 28.02
C ALA A 323 8.90 -3.67 26.81
N GLU A 324 9.31 -4.94 26.85
CA GLU A 324 10.10 -5.58 25.79
C GLU A 324 9.34 -5.57 24.44
N LEU A 325 8.04 -5.88 24.46
CA LEU A 325 7.23 -5.86 23.23
C LEU A 325 7.16 -4.46 22.63
N PHE A 326 7.16 -3.41 23.47
CA PHE A 326 7.16 -2.03 22.99
C PHE A 326 8.54 -1.62 22.42
N TYR A 327 9.64 -2.03 23.05
CA TYR A 327 10.98 -1.78 22.53
C TYR A 327 11.20 -2.46 21.18
N ASP A 328 10.72 -3.71 21.04
CA ASP A 328 10.82 -4.51 19.83
C ASP A 328 9.97 -3.99 18.66
N LEU A 329 9.04 -3.04 18.90
CA LEU A 329 8.23 -2.46 17.81
C LEU A 329 9.14 -1.74 16.80
N PRO A 330 9.07 -2.08 15.51
CA PRO A 330 9.77 -1.33 14.47
C PRO A 330 9.24 0.11 14.41
N ASN A 331 10.10 1.09 14.15
CA ASN A 331 9.69 2.50 14.03
C ASN A 331 8.71 2.74 12.86
N ALA A 332 8.68 1.82 11.89
CA ALA A 332 7.72 1.82 10.78
C ALA A 332 6.35 1.23 11.14
N SER A 333 6.18 0.67 12.34
CA SER A 333 4.92 0.05 12.79
C SER A 333 3.76 1.03 12.69
N MET A 334 2.60 0.53 12.26
CA MET A 334 1.35 1.29 12.17
C MET A 334 1.02 2.00 13.48
N LEU A 335 1.20 1.35 14.64
CA LEU A 335 0.85 1.95 15.93
C LEU A 335 1.66 3.20 16.26
N LEU A 336 2.87 3.34 15.72
CA LEU A 336 3.75 4.48 15.97
C LEU A 336 3.49 5.65 15.00
N LYS A 337 2.55 5.51 14.06
CA LYS A 337 2.14 6.61 13.17
C LYS A 337 1.22 7.57 13.90
N LYS A 338 1.56 8.87 13.83
CA LYS A 338 0.86 9.94 14.55
C LYS A 338 -0.62 9.99 14.24
N GLU A 339 -0.96 9.85 12.97
CA GLU A 339 -2.33 9.87 12.49
C GLU A 339 -3.15 8.71 13.09
N VAL A 340 -2.54 7.54 13.31
CA VAL A 340 -3.21 6.35 13.83
C VAL A 340 -3.70 6.56 15.26
N TYR A 341 -2.78 6.86 16.18
CA TYR A 341 -3.14 6.97 17.60
C TYR A 341 -3.89 8.26 17.94
N GLN A 342 -3.88 9.25 17.04
CA GLN A 342 -4.64 10.49 17.20
C GLN A 342 -6.05 10.41 16.60
N GLU A 343 -6.23 9.78 15.43
CA GLU A 343 -7.49 9.86 14.67
C GLU A 343 -8.21 8.51 14.50
N TYR A 344 -7.47 7.39 14.45
CA TYR A 344 -8.03 6.10 13.99
C TYR A 344 -8.16 5.03 15.06
N ILE A 345 -7.43 5.11 16.18
CA ILE A 345 -7.52 4.10 17.24
C ILE A 345 -7.51 4.71 18.63
N ASN A 346 -8.33 4.14 19.52
CA ASN A 346 -8.26 4.43 20.93
C ASN A 346 -7.21 3.53 21.62
N LEU A 347 -6.07 4.11 21.98
CA LEU A 347 -4.96 3.39 22.64
C LEU A 347 -5.38 2.58 23.88
N ASN A 348 -6.40 3.00 24.63
CA ASN A 348 -6.87 2.28 25.82
C ASN A 348 -7.55 0.93 25.50
N THR A 349 -7.86 0.66 24.24
CA THR A 349 -8.44 -0.62 23.79
C THR A 349 -7.38 -1.66 23.44
N LEU A 350 -6.11 -1.26 23.36
CA LEU A 350 -5.00 -2.14 23.02
C LEU A 350 -4.70 -3.11 24.16
N ASN A 351 -4.26 -4.31 23.78
CA ASN A 351 -3.77 -5.34 24.70
C ASN A 351 -2.45 -5.94 24.20
N ARG A 352 -1.86 -6.84 25.00
CA ARG A 352 -0.60 -7.53 24.70
C ARG A 352 -0.55 -8.14 23.29
N LYS A 353 -1.64 -8.79 22.85
CA LYS A 353 -1.71 -9.40 21.52
C LYS A 353 -1.63 -8.34 20.43
N ASN A 354 -2.28 -7.20 20.62
CA ASN A 354 -2.24 -6.11 19.64
C ASN A 354 -0.84 -5.52 19.49
N LEU A 355 -0.09 -5.32 20.60
CA LEU A 355 1.31 -4.88 20.52
C LEU A 355 2.15 -5.87 19.73
N LYS A 356 2.06 -7.16 20.05
CA LYS A 356 2.79 -8.21 19.33
C LYS A 356 2.44 -8.24 17.84
N ASP A 357 1.15 -8.18 17.51
CA ASP A 357 0.67 -8.19 16.13
C ASP A 357 1.12 -6.94 15.35
N SER A 358 1.42 -5.83 16.04
CA SER A 358 1.82 -4.56 15.41
C SER A 358 3.26 -4.55 14.89
N ALA A 359 4.09 -5.49 15.34
CA ALA A 359 5.47 -5.60 14.86
C ALA A 359 5.52 -5.89 13.35
N ASP A 360 4.58 -6.68 12.85
CA ASP A 360 4.50 -7.10 11.45
C ASP A 360 3.63 -6.16 10.58
N LEU A 361 3.00 -5.15 11.18
CA LEU A 361 2.06 -4.25 10.49
C LEU A 361 2.74 -2.92 10.14
N ILE A 362 3.22 -2.84 8.90
CA ILE A 362 3.77 -1.60 8.32
C ILE A 362 2.73 -1.04 7.34
N LEU A 363 2.26 0.19 7.58
CA LEU A 363 1.31 0.85 6.69
C LEU A 363 1.98 1.88 5.78
N SER A 364 1.60 1.91 4.50
CA SER A 364 1.89 3.05 3.61
C SER A 364 0.93 4.21 3.91
N ARG A 365 1.41 5.45 3.80
CA ARG A 365 0.61 6.66 4.05
C ARG A 365 -0.64 6.72 3.18
N ASP A 366 -0.52 6.37 1.90
CA ASP A 366 -1.56 6.46 0.88
C ASP A 366 -2.85 5.68 1.26
N ARG A 367 -2.73 4.63 2.08
CA ARG A 367 -3.88 3.83 2.51
C ARG A 367 -4.77 4.54 3.54
N PHE A 368 -4.24 5.47 4.32
CA PHE A 368 -5.04 6.23 5.28
C PHE A 368 -5.96 7.24 4.60
N GLU A 369 -5.59 7.74 3.43
CA GLU A 369 -6.40 8.72 2.68
C GLU A 369 -7.74 8.12 2.23
N LEU A 370 -7.82 6.78 2.14
CA LEU A 370 -9.03 6.04 1.80
C LEU A 370 -9.95 5.77 2.99
N LEU A 371 -9.47 5.95 4.23
CA LEU A 371 -10.24 5.67 5.43
C LEU A 371 -10.96 6.92 5.94
N ALA A 372 -12.19 6.77 6.40
CA ALA A 372 -12.88 7.86 7.08
C ALA A 372 -12.20 8.16 8.43
N LYS A 373 -12.01 9.44 8.75
CA LYS A 373 -11.45 9.87 10.04
C LYS A 373 -12.41 9.59 11.20
N ARG A 374 -12.33 8.37 11.75
CA ARG A 374 -13.11 7.88 12.90
C ARG A 374 -12.35 6.80 13.66
N GLU A 375 -12.79 6.53 14.89
CA GLU A 375 -12.25 5.44 15.70
C GLU A 375 -12.60 4.07 15.09
N HIS A 376 -11.58 3.25 14.89
CA HIS A 376 -11.63 1.86 14.46
C HIS A 376 -11.05 0.96 15.56
N THR A 377 -11.48 -0.29 15.55
CA THR A 377 -10.84 -1.33 16.38
C THR A 377 -9.49 -1.74 15.80
N PHE A 378 -8.59 -2.25 16.63
CA PHE A 378 -7.30 -2.75 16.17
C PHE A 378 -7.43 -3.84 15.10
N GLU A 379 -8.42 -4.73 15.24
CA GLU A 379 -8.65 -5.82 14.29
C GLU A 379 -9.14 -5.31 12.92
N GLU A 380 -9.90 -4.21 12.88
CA GLU A 380 -10.28 -3.56 11.63
C GLU A 380 -9.06 -3.00 10.94
N LEU A 381 -8.27 -2.19 11.66
CA LEU A 381 -7.05 -1.60 11.10
C LEU A 381 -6.11 -2.69 10.60
N LYS A 382 -5.83 -3.73 11.41
CA LYS A 382 -4.98 -4.87 11.02
C LYS A 382 -5.35 -5.49 9.67
N LEU A 383 -6.65 -5.67 9.40
CA LEU A 383 -7.12 -6.23 8.15
C LEU A 383 -7.02 -5.21 7.00
N LEU A 384 -7.42 -3.97 7.25
CA LEU A 384 -7.36 -2.88 6.27
C LEU A 384 -5.91 -2.55 5.87
N CYS A 385 -4.95 -2.73 6.79
CA CYS A 385 -3.52 -2.59 6.51
C CYS A 385 -3.04 -3.43 5.34
N THR A 386 -3.60 -4.63 5.20
CA THR A 386 -3.16 -5.64 4.23
C THR A 386 -4.16 -5.80 3.07
N ALA A 387 -5.31 -5.15 3.15
CA ALA A 387 -6.36 -5.22 2.14
C ALA A 387 -5.97 -4.49 0.83
N LYS A 388 -6.63 -4.86 -0.27
CA LYS A 388 -6.54 -4.11 -1.54
C LYS A 388 -7.40 -2.85 -1.46
N GLU A 389 -7.09 -1.81 -2.23
CA GLU A 389 -7.81 -0.52 -2.21
C GLU A 389 -9.32 -0.68 -2.40
N ALA A 390 -9.75 -1.45 -3.40
CA ALA A 390 -11.18 -1.74 -3.63
C ALA A 390 -11.89 -2.38 -2.42
N VAL A 391 -11.17 -3.14 -1.58
CA VAL A 391 -11.73 -3.70 -0.34
C VAL A 391 -11.89 -2.61 0.72
N ILE A 392 -10.95 -1.68 0.80
CA ILE A 392 -11.01 -0.52 1.72
C ILE A 392 -12.16 0.39 1.31
N GLU A 393 -12.27 0.74 0.03
CA GLU A 393 -13.38 1.53 -0.50
C GLU A 393 -14.74 0.89 -0.18
N LEU A 394 -14.88 -0.41 -0.45
CA LEU A 394 -16.11 -1.14 -0.12
C LEU A 394 -16.38 -1.15 1.39
N TYR A 395 -15.35 -1.34 2.22
CA TYR A 395 -15.47 -1.35 3.68
C TYR A 395 -16.02 -0.02 4.22
N GLU A 396 -15.58 1.12 3.68
CA GLU A 396 -16.07 2.44 4.12
C GLU A 396 -17.55 2.68 3.80
N HIS A 397 -18.09 2.03 2.78
CA HIS A 397 -19.50 2.09 2.42
C HIS A 397 -20.39 1.14 3.23
N LEU A 398 -19.81 0.24 4.05
CA LEU A 398 -20.59 -0.66 4.89
C LEU A 398 -21.26 0.09 6.05
N THR A 399 -22.56 -0.15 6.22
CA THR A 399 -23.40 0.53 7.24
C THR A 399 -23.74 -0.37 8.44
N CYS A 400 -23.27 -1.63 8.43
CA CYS A 400 -23.45 -2.57 9.54
C CYS A 400 -22.57 -2.24 10.76
N LYS A 401 -22.84 -2.92 11.88
CA LYS A 401 -22.07 -2.80 13.13
C LYS A 401 -20.65 -3.32 12.95
N SER A 402 -19.71 -2.85 13.76
CA SER A 402 -18.27 -3.19 13.65
C SER A 402 -18.00 -4.69 13.61
N ASP A 403 -18.63 -5.50 14.47
CA ASP A 403 -18.45 -6.96 14.47
C ASP A 403 -18.90 -7.62 13.16
N GLU A 404 -20.04 -7.18 12.61
CA GLU A 404 -20.56 -7.68 11.34
C GLU A 404 -19.68 -7.22 10.16
N ARG A 405 -19.20 -5.97 10.23
CA ARG A 405 -18.29 -5.40 9.24
C ARG A 405 -16.96 -6.16 9.18
N LEU A 406 -16.41 -6.51 10.35
CA LEU A 406 -15.23 -7.35 10.47
C LEU A 406 -15.43 -8.75 9.88
N LEU A 407 -16.61 -9.36 10.10
CA LEU A 407 -16.93 -10.66 9.51
C LEU A 407 -16.95 -10.60 7.97
N VAL A 408 -17.59 -9.56 7.41
CA VAL A 408 -17.60 -9.32 5.97
C VAL A 408 -16.19 -9.10 5.44
N LEU A 409 -15.41 -8.22 6.08
CA LEU A 409 -14.04 -7.90 5.67
C LEU A 409 -13.14 -9.13 5.63
N ARG A 410 -13.16 -9.95 6.70
CA ARG A 410 -12.40 -11.20 6.77
C ARG A 410 -12.81 -12.18 5.67
N GLU A 411 -14.10 -12.27 5.38
CA GLU A 411 -14.59 -13.13 4.32
C GLU A 411 -14.09 -12.66 2.94
N LEU A 412 -14.25 -11.37 2.62
CA LEU A 412 -13.87 -10.82 1.33
C LEU A 412 -12.36 -10.99 1.06
N ILE A 413 -11.52 -10.71 2.07
CA ILE A 413 -10.07 -10.90 1.98
C ILE A 413 -9.74 -12.38 1.78
N LYS A 414 -10.29 -13.26 2.62
CA LYS A 414 -10.02 -14.71 2.55
C LYS A 414 -10.46 -15.34 1.22
N ARG A 415 -11.54 -14.85 0.63
CA ARG A 415 -12.11 -15.39 -0.61
C ARG A 415 -11.51 -14.79 -1.87
N GLU A 416 -10.75 -13.70 -1.74
CA GLU A 416 -10.11 -12.97 -2.85
C GLU A 416 -11.08 -12.66 -4.01
N CYS A 417 -12.33 -12.34 -3.67
CA CYS A 417 -13.43 -12.21 -4.65
C CYS A 417 -13.70 -10.78 -5.11
N VAL A 418 -13.12 -9.77 -4.44
CA VAL A 418 -13.28 -8.35 -4.77
C VAL A 418 -12.40 -8.01 -5.99
N PRO A 419 -12.92 -7.30 -7.00
CA PRO A 419 -12.15 -6.88 -8.17
C PRO A 419 -11.01 -5.92 -7.80
N HIS A 420 -10.15 -5.62 -8.77
CA HIS A 420 -9.08 -4.64 -8.55
C HIS A 420 -9.62 -3.22 -8.29
N SER A 421 -10.70 -2.85 -8.98
CA SER A 421 -11.41 -1.59 -8.82
C SER A 421 -12.89 -1.77 -9.16
N PHE A 422 -13.71 -0.83 -8.71
CA PHE A 422 -15.13 -0.72 -9.07
C PHE A 422 -15.37 0.44 -10.01
N TRP A 423 -16.40 0.35 -10.85
CA TRP A 423 -16.92 1.46 -11.62
C TRP A 423 -18.00 2.21 -10.82
N GLU A 424 -18.29 3.43 -11.26
CA GLU A 424 -19.31 4.29 -10.63
C GLU A 424 -20.66 3.56 -10.51
N GLY A 425 -21.25 3.59 -9.31
CA GLY A 425 -22.53 2.96 -8.98
C GLY A 425 -22.49 1.46 -8.68
N GLN A 426 -21.31 0.83 -8.62
CA GLN A 426 -21.19 -0.61 -8.29
C GLN A 426 -20.97 -0.89 -6.79
N ILE A 427 -20.34 0.05 -6.06
CA ILE A 427 -19.98 -0.15 -4.64
C ILE A 427 -21.21 -0.09 -3.76
N GLU A 428 -22.08 0.90 -3.97
CA GLU A 428 -23.24 1.19 -3.15
C GLU A 428 -24.22 0.01 -3.05
N PRO A 429 -24.67 -0.63 -4.16
CA PRO A 429 -25.57 -1.78 -4.06
C PRO A 429 -24.91 -2.97 -3.35
N LEU A 430 -23.62 -3.22 -3.61
CA LEU A 430 -22.87 -4.29 -2.97
C LEU A 430 -22.72 -4.05 -1.46
N ALA A 431 -22.33 -2.84 -1.07
CA ALA A 431 -22.20 -2.45 0.32
C ALA A 431 -23.54 -2.55 1.07
N ALA A 432 -24.63 -2.13 0.44
CA ALA A 432 -25.98 -2.24 1.00
C ALA A 432 -26.39 -3.72 1.21
N ALA A 433 -26.01 -4.62 0.29
CA ALA A 433 -26.27 -6.05 0.43
C ALA A 433 -25.42 -6.70 1.53
N LEU A 434 -24.11 -6.42 1.54
CA LEU A 434 -23.18 -6.99 2.53
C LEU A 434 -23.37 -6.42 3.94
N SER A 435 -23.93 -5.21 4.06
CA SER A 435 -24.36 -4.66 5.35
C SER A 435 -25.53 -5.43 5.98
N LYS A 436 -26.27 -6.25 5.21
CA LYS A 436 -27.34 -7.10 5.75
C LYS A 436 -26.82 -8.44 6.23
N LYS A 437 -25.89 -9.05 5.48
CA LYS A 437 -25.27 -10.33 5.82
C LYS A 437 -24.03 -10.62 4.97
N PRO A 438 -23.11 -11.48 5.47
CA PRO A 438 -21.92 -11.91 4.72
C PRO A 438 -22.26 -12.63 3.40
N LEU A 439 -21.32 -12.63 2.46
CA LEU A 439 -21.49 -13.15 1.10
C LEU A 439 -21.80 -14.66 1.09
N SER A 440 -21.15 -15.45 1.95
CA SER A 440 -21.46 -16.88 2.10
C SER A 440 -22.90 -17.14 2.52
N ARG A 441 -23.51 -16.22 3.26
CA ARG A 441 -24.91 -16.34 3.67
C ARG A 441 -25.86 -16.03 2.52
N TRP A 442 -25.53 -15.04 1.68
CA TRP A 442 -26.24 -14.82 0.41
C TRP A 442 -26.18 -16.05 -0.50
N ILE A 443 -25.01 -16.67 -0.66
CA ILE A 443 -24.86 -17.89 -1.46
C ILE A 443 -25.74 -19.02 -0.92
N ARG A 444 -25.76 -19.22 0.40
CA ARG A 444 -26.50 -20.32 1.04
C ARG A 444 -28.01 -20.11 1.09
N GLU A 445 -28.47 -18.88 1.27
CA GLU A 445 -29.89 -18.57 1.53
C GLU A 445 -30.62 -18.05 0.29
N ASP A 446 -29.97 -17.25 -0.55
CA ASP A 446 -30.62 -16.55 -1.67
C ASP A 446 -30.19 -17.11 -3.03
N PHE A 447 -28.95 -17.61 -3.16
CA PHE A 447 -28.44 -18.20 -4.40
C PHE A 447 -28.26 -19.73 -4.30
N TRP A 448 -28.98 -20.37 -3.37
CA TRP A 448 -28.91 -21.82 -3.13
C TRP A 448 -29.28 -22.66 -4.35
N ASN A 449 -30.07 -22.08 -5.27
CA ASN A 449 -30.44 -22.66 -6.55
C ASN A 449 -29.23 -22.91 -7.47
N ILE A 450 -28.08 -22.27 -7.21
CA ILE A 450 -26.84 -22.40 -7.97
C ILE A 450 -25.77 -23.09 -7.08
N PRO A 451 -25.78 -24.43 -7.00
CA PRO A 451 -24.98 -25.18 -6.01
C PRO A 451 -23.47 -24.98 -6.12
N ASP A 452 -22.95 -24.64 -7.30
CA ASP A 452 -21.51 -24.44 -7.56
C ASP A 452 -21.13 -22.96 -7.74
N LEU A 453 -21.94 -22.00 -7.27
CA LEU A 453 -21.68 -20.57 -7.47
C LEU A 453 -20.38 -20.11 -6.81
N SER A 454 -19.47 -19.50 -7.59
CA SER A 454 -18.25 -18.91 -7.03
C SER A 454 -18.53 -17.60 -6.29
N TYR A 455 -17.65 -17.26 -5.35
CA TYR A 455 -17.75 -16.01 -4.59
C TYR A 455 -17.63 -14.77 -5.48
N GLY A 456 -16.81 -14.82 -6.53
CA GLY A 456 -16.68 -13.72 -7.49
C GLY A 456 -17.98 -13.47 -8.25
N THR A 457 -18.60 -14.52 -8.79
CA THR A 457 -19.89 -14.40 -9.49
C THR A 457 -21.01 -13.99 -8.53
N ALA A 458 -21.04 -14.54 -7.32
CA ALA A 458 -22.02 -14.15 -6.30
C ALA A 458 -21.93 -12.66 -5.94
N LEU A 459 -20.71 -12.11 -5.85
CA LEU A 459 -20.49 -10.69 -5.61
C LEU A 459 -21.11 -9.85 -6.73
N TRP A 460 -20.89 -10.21 -7.99
CA TRP A 460 -21.48 -9.51 -9.14
C TRP A 460 -23.00 -9.65 -9.23
N LEU A 461 -23.55 -10.80 -8.84
CA LEU A 461 -25.00 -10.97 -8.72
C LEU A 461 -25.59 -10.01 -7.67
N LEU A 462 -24.87 -9.72 -6.58
CA LEU A 462 -25.30 -8.71 -5.60
C LEU A 462 -25.20 -7.28 -6.15
N VAL A 463 -24.12 -6.96 -6.87
CA VAL A 463 -23.94 -5.64 -7.52
C VAL A 463 -25.10 -5.32 -8.45
N TYR A 464 -25.50 -6.28 -9.28
CA TYR A 464 -26.52 -6.07 -10.32
C TYR A 464 -27.91 -6.61 -9.96
N ARG A 465 -28.14 -6.95 -8.69
CA ARG A 465 -29.35 -7.67 -8.24
C ARG A 465 -30.66 -6.99 -8.66
N GLU A 466 -30.70 -5.66 -8.62
CA GLU A 466 -31.89 -4.90 -9.02
C GLU A 466 -32.14 -4.97 -10.53
N GLN A 467 -31.08 -4.93 -11.34
CA GLN A 467 -31.16 -5.03 -12.80
C GLN A 467 -31.55 -6.43 -13.27
N LEU A 468 -31.25 -7.47 -12.48
CA LEU A 468 -31.59 -8.86 -12.79
C LEU A 468 -33.09 -9.19 -12.59
N LYS A 469 -33.88 -8.30 -11.97
CA LYS A 469 -35.34 -8.44 -11.78
C LYS A 469 -35.81 -9.79 -11.21
N GLY A 470 -34.97 -10.50 -10.45
CA GLY A 470 -35.31 -11.81 -9.87
C GLY A 470 -34.98 -13.01 -10.74
N MET A 471 -34.46 -12.81 -11.96
CA MET A 471 -34.05 -13.91 -12.86
C MET A 471 -32.95 -14.77 -12.25
N GLU A 472 -32.14 -14.23 -11.34
CA GLU A 472 -31.10 -14.96 -10.63
C GLU A 472 -31.65 -16.11 -9.74
N LYS A 473 -32.96 -16.09 -9.45
CA LYS A 473 -33.65 -17.14 -8.67
C LYS A 473 -34.10 -18.32 -9.53
N GLU A 474 -34.15 -18.15 -10.85
CA GLU A 474 -34.62 -19.17 -11.79
C GLU A 474 -33.49 -19.98 -12.42
N ILE A 475 -32.24 -19.51 -12.29
CA ILE A 475 -31.06 -20.17 -12.84
C ILE A 475 -30.53 -21.26 -11.90
N THR A 476 -29.80 -22.22 -12.44
CA THR A 476 -29.27 -23.36 -11.66
C THR A 476 -27.78 -23.60 -11.86
N MET A 477 -27.15 -22.87 -12.79
CA MET A 477 -25.74 -23.03 -13.15
C MET A 477 -25.00 -21.69 -13.11
N GLU A 478 -23.73 -21.71 -12.72
CA GLU A 478 -22.92 -20.49 -12.69
C GLU A 478 -22.75 -19.86 -14.09
N GLN A 479 -22.68 -20.68 -15.14
CA GLN A 479 -22.60 -20.20 -16.53
C GLN A 479 -23.81 -19.32 -16.90
N GLN A 480 -24.98 -19.64 -16.36
CA GLN A 480 -26.19 -18.83 -16.55
C GLN A 480 -26.08 -17.48 -15.83
N ALA A 481 -25.52 -17.47 -14.61
CA ALA A 481 -25.23 -16.23 -13.89
C ALA A 481 -24.23 -15.36 -14.67
N LEU A 482 -23.15 -15.96 -15.18
CA LEU A 482 -22.17 -15.25 -16.01
C LEU A 482 -22.80 -14.68 -17.28
N TYR A 483 -23.75 -15.39 -17.90
CA TYR A 483 -24.49 -14.88 -19.05
C TYR A 483 -25.32 -13.65 -18.70
N LEU A 484 -26.11 -13.70 -17.62
CA LEU A 484 -26.89 -12.55 -17.14
C LEU A 484 -26.00 -11.33 -16.90
N LEU A 485 -24.80 -11.56 -16.35
CA LEU A 485 -23.83 -10.51 -16.06
C LEU A 485 -23.11 -9.99 -17.32
N LYS A 486 -23.03 -10.78 -18.40
CA LYS A 486 -22.36 -10.42 -19.66
C LYS A 486 -23.18 -9.42 -20.49
N ASP A 487 -24.49 -9.60 -20.56
CA ASP A 487 -25.39 -8.76 -21.38
C ASP A 487 -26.51 -8.13 -20.54
N LEU A 488 -26.11 -7.26 -19.62
CA LEU A 488 -27.04 -6.50 -18.77
C LEU A 488 -27.97 -5.59 -19.57
N ALA A 489 -27.61 -5.20 -20.79
CA ALA A 489 -28.47 -4.38 -21.65
C ALA A 489 -29.70 -5.19 -22.10
N LEU A 490 -29.47 -6.39 -22.63
CA LEU A 490 -30.56 -7.29 -23.02
C LEU A 490 -31.40 -7.73 -21.81
N VAL A 491 -30.76 -8.01 -20.67
CA VAL A 491 -31.47 -8.40 -19.44
C VAL A 491 -32.41 -7.29 -18.96
N LYS A 492 -32.01 -6.01 -19.03
CA LYS A 492 -32.86 -4.87 -18.64
C LYS A 492 -34.14 -4.77 -19.47
N GLU A 493 -34.08 -5.14 -20.75
CA GLU A 493 -35.22 -5.13 -21.66
C GLU A 493 -36.19 -6.29 -21.47
N CYS A 494 -35.86 -7.26 -20.62
CA CYS A 494 -36.68 -8.44 -20.36
C CYS A 494 -37.30 -8.35 -18.97
N ASP A 495 -38.53 -8.84 -18.81
CA ASP A 495 -39.23 -8.90 -17.52
C ASP A 495 -39.17 -10.30 -16.88
N SER A 496 -38.75 -11.32 -17.63
CA SER A 496 -38.58 -12.69 -17.12
C SER A 496 -37.44 -13.42 -17.82
N LEU A 497 -36.97 -14.52 -17.21
CA LEU A 497 -35.97 -15.40 -17.81
C LEU A 497 -36.49 -16.06 -19.10
N SER A 498 -37.80 -16.34 -19.18
CA SER A 498 -38.44 -16.89 -20.38
C SER A 498 -38.36 -15.93 -21.56
N GLU A 499 -38.68 -14.65 -21.35
CA GLU A 499 -38.58 -13.62 -22.39
C GLU A 499 -37.15 -13.44 -22.87
N LEU A 500 -36.17 -13.46 -21.94
CA LEU A 500 -34.76 -13.41 -22.29
C LEU A 500 -34.40 -14.56 -23.25
N LYS A 501 -34.78 -15.81 -22.91
CA LYS A 501 -34.52 -16.98 -23.76
C LYS A 501 -35.19 -16.86 -25.14
N GLU A 502 -36.40 -16.33 -25.23
CA GLU A 502 -37.08 -16.09 -26.50
C GLU A 502 -36.31 -15.07 -27.37
N LYS A 503 -35.87 -13.95 -26.78
CA LYS A 503 -35.05 -12.96 -27.49
C LYS A 503 -33.71 -13.55 -27.94
N LEU A 504 -33.09 -14.43 -27.15
CA LEU A 504 -31.86 -15.13 -27.53
C LEU A 504 -32.06 -16.03 -28.76
N ILE A 505 -33.16 -16.79 -28.82
CA ILE A 505 -33.45 -17.66 -29.96
C ILE A 505 -33.59 -16.87 -31.27
N LEU A 506 -34.08 -15.63 -31.20
CA LEU A 506 -34.26 -14.75 -32.36
C LEU A 506 -32.97 -13.96 -32.71
N GLY A 507 -32.27 -13.50 -31.68
CA GLY A 507 -31.20 -12.50 -31.80
C GLY A 507 -29.78 -13.06 -31.83
N ASP A 508 -29.53 -14.21 -31.20
CA ASP A 508 -28.17 -14.73 -30.99
C ASP A 508 -27.49 -15.06 -32.33
N VAL A 509 -26.31 -14.47 -32.54
CA VAL A 509 -25.58 -14.55 -33.81
C VAL A 509 -25.00 -15.95 -34.02
N SER A 510 -24.39 -16.53 -32.99
CA SER A 510 -23.82 -17.87 -33.06
C SER A 510 -24.90 -18.92 -33.28
N TRP A 511 -26.08 -18.75 -32.66
CA TRP A 511 -27.22 -19.61 -32.89
C TRP A 511 -27.73 -19.53 -34.33
N ARG A 512 -27.85 -18.33 -34.89
CA ARG A 512 -28.29 -18.14 -36.28
C ARG A 512 -27.38 -18.87 -37.26
N LEU A 513 -26.06 -18.72 -37.08
CA LEU A 513 -25.05 -19.39 -37.89
C LEU A 513 -25.09 -20.92 -37.71
N LEU A 514 -25.17 -21.39 -36.45
CA LEU A 514 -25.23 -22.81 -36.14
C LEU A 514 -26.50 -23.47 -36.71
N LYS A 515 -27.65 -22.81 -36.59
CA LYS A 515 -28.95 -23.24 -37.14
C LYS A 515 -28.89 -23.39 -38.65
N GLU A 516 -28.30 -22.42 -39.35
CA GLU A 516 -28.14 -22.45 -40.80
C GLU A 516 -27.17 -23.56 -41.23
N LYS A 517 -25.96 -23.59 -40.68
CA LYS A 517 -24.92 -24.59 -41.03
C LYS A 517 -25.41 -26.02 -40.76
N LEU A 518 -26.10 -26.26 -39.64
CA LEU A 518 -26.62 -27.59 -39.27
C LEU A 518 -28.00 -27.91 -39.86
N SER A 519 -28.59 -27.00 -40.64
CA SER A 519 -29.89 -27.18 -41.32
C SER A 519 -31.06 -27.52 -40.38
N PHE A 520 -31.16 -26.87 -39.22
CA PHE A 520 -32.31 -27.03 -38.32
C PHE A 520 -33.55 -26.30 -38.87
N SER A 521 -34.66 -27.03 -39.04
CA SER A 521 -35.92 -26.45 -39.53
C SER A 521 -36.58 -25.54 -38.50
N GLU A 522 -37.43 -24.61 -38.95
CA GLU A 522 -38.22 -23.77 -38.03
C GLU A 522 -39.13 -24.60 -37.11
N GLU A 523 -39.71 -25.68 -37.63
CA GLU A 523 -40.52 -26.61 -36.84
C GLU A 523 -39.69 -27.26 -35.71
N PHE A 524 -38.44 -27.66 -36.00
CA PHE A 524 -37.54 -28.19 -34.97
C PHE A 524 -37.24 -27.14 -33.89
N VAL A 525 -37.00 -25.90 -34.29
CA VAL A 525 -36.73 -24.80 -33.35
C VAL A 525 -37.94 -24.53 -32.45
N GLN A 526 -39.15 -24.47 -33.02
CA GLN A 526 -40.38 -24.26 -32.26
C GLN A 526 -40.64 -25.40 -31.27
N ASN A 527 -40.51 -26.65 -31.71
CA ASN A 527 -40.76 -27.83 -30.87
C ASN A 527 -39.75 -27.99 -29.72
N ASN A 528 -38.55 -27.40 -29.85
CA ASN A 528 -37.46 -27.53 -28.88
C ASN A 528 -37.03 -26.19 -28.25
N ALA A 529 -37.85 -25.14 -28.38
CA ALA A 529 -37.50 -23.77 -28.00
C ALA A 529 -36.95 -23.65 -26.57
N ALA A 530 -37.55 -24.33 -25.59
CA ALA A 530 -37.10 -24.29 -24.20
C ALA A 530 -35.68 -24.85 -24.01
N ARG A 531 -35.35 -25.97 -24.66
CA ARG A 531 -34.01 -26.58 -24.61
C ARG A 531 -32.98 -25.77 -25.37
N ILE A 532 -33.37 -25.25 -26.54
CA ILE A 532 -32.52 -24.31 -27.31
C ILE A 532 -32.20 -23.09 -26.45
N GLY A 533 -33.21 -22.45 -25.85
CA GLY A 533 -33.02 -21.32 -24.96
C GLY A 533 -32.03 -21.62 -23.83
N ASN A 534 -32.14 -22.79 -23.18
CA ASN A 534 -31.17 -23.22 -22.16
C ASN A 534 -29.75 -23.40 -22.73
N PHE A 535 -29.62 -24.04 -23.89
CA PHE A 535 -28.35 -24.28 -24.57
C PHE A 535 -27.66 -22.96 -24.95
N LEU A 536 -28.41 -21.97 -25.46
CA LEU A 536 -27.89 -20.63 -25.74
C LEU A 536 -27.43 -19.92 -24.47
N PHE A 537 -28.23 -20.02 -23.41
CA PHE A 537 -28.02 -19.31 -22.16
C PHE A 537 -26.80 -19.80 -21.36
N VAL A 538 -26.27 -20.99 -21.68
CA VAL A 538 -24.98 -21.47 -21.15
C VAL A 538 -23.82 -21.34 -22.14
N GLY A 539 -24.02 -20.58 -23.23
CA GLY A 539 -23.00 -20.34 -24.26
C GLY A 539 -22.78 -21.51 -25.23
N GLY A 540 -23.71 -22.48 -25.28
CA GLY A 540 -23.57 -23.67 -26.10
C GLY A 540 -23.47 -23.37 -27.59
N ALA A 541 -24.21 -22.39 -28.10
CA ALA A 541 -24.12 -22.00 -29.51
C ALA A 541 -22.74 -21.45 -29.86
N GLU A 542 -22.18 -20.52 -29.06
CA GLU A 542 -20.84 -19.96 -29.30
C GLU A 542 -19.78 -21.08 -29.36
N ILE A 543 -19.81 -22.02 -28.42
CA ILE A 543 -18.85 -23.13 -28.35
C ILE A 543 -18.95 -24.03 -29.59
N MET A 544 -20.16 -24.48 -29.90
CA MET A 544 -20.38 -25.46 -30.98
C MET A 544 -20.22 -24.85 -32.37
N GLU A 545 -20.57 -23.57 -32.53
CA GLU A 545 -20.37 -22.82 -33.76
C GLU A 545 -18.87 -22.61 -34.02
N THR A 546 -18.12 -22.13 -33.02
CA THR A 546 -16.66 -21.99 -33.10
C THR A 546 -15.97 -23.33 -33.45
N PHE A 547 -16.40 -24.42 -32.81
CA PHE A 547 -15.86 -25.74 -33.08
C PHE A 547 -16.16 -26.21 -34.51
N LEU A 548 -17.38 -25.97 -35.00
CA LEU A 548 -17.78 -26.30 -36.37
C LEU A 548 -16.98 -25.53 -37.41
N GLU A 549 -16.65 -24.26 -37.16
CA GLU A 549 -15.80 -23.48 -38.07
C GLU A 549 -14.39 -24.06 -38.22
N ARG A 550 -13.84 -24.63 -37.15
CA ARG A 550 -12.54 -25.31 -37.20
C ARG A 550 -12.61 -26.70 -37.81
N GLN A 551 -13.73 -27.40 -37.62
CA GLN A 551 -13.93 -28.77 -38.07
C GLN A 551 -15.08 -28.88 -39.09
N PRO A 552 -15.04 -28.15 -40.22
CA PRO A 552 -16.15 -28.13 -41.18
C PRO A 552 -16.38 -29.48 -41.85
N SER A 553 -15.36 -30.34 -41.92
CA SER A 553 -15.47 -31.71 -42.44
C SER A 553 -16.23 -32.67 -41.52
N LYS A 554 -16.47 -32.30 -40.25
CA LYS A 554 -17.14 -33.10 -39.22
C LYS A 554 -18.57 -32.63 -38.92
N ILE A 555 -19.19 -31.97 -39.90
CA ILE A 555 -20.50 -31.33 -39.75
C ILE A 555 -21.59 -32.29 -39.30
N GLU A 556 -21.60 -33.54 -39.78
CA GLU A 556 -22.63 -34.52 -39.43
C GLU A 556 -22.47 -35.05 -38.00
N GLU A 557 -21.24 -35.29 -37.54
CA GLU A 557 -20.96 -35.67 -36.16
C GLU A 557 -21.34 -34.56 -35.19
N ILE A 558 -20.98 -33.31 -35.53
CA ILE A 558 -21.37 -32.12 -34.75
C ILE A 558 -22.88 -31.95 -34.75
N ARG A 559 -23.54 -32.09 -35.91
CA ARG A 559 -25.01 -32.03 -36.02
C ARG A 559 -25.68 -33.01 -35.08
N ARG A 560 -25.19 -34.26 -35.02
CA ARG A 560 -25.73 -35.30 -34.13
C ARG A 560 -25.56 -34.95 -32.66
N LEU A 561 -24.38 -34.48 -32.24
CA LEU A 561 -24.12 -34.05 -30.87
C LEU A 561 -25.06 -32.92 -30.44
N VAL A 562 -25.13 -31.86 -31.26
CA VAL A 562 -26.00 -30.70 -30.97
C VAL A 562 -27.48 -31.13 -30.98
N THR A 563 -27.91 -31.94 -31.95
CA THR A 563 -29.29 -32.43 -32.00
C THR A 563 -29.66 -33.23 -30.75
N ALA A 564 -28.78 -34.13 -30.30
CA ALA A 564 -29.01 -34.93 -29.12
C ALA A 564 -29.12 -34.07 -27.85
N GLU A 565 -28.27 -33.06 -27.71
CA GLU A 565 -28.36 -32.08 -26.61
C GLU A 565 -29.69 -31.32 -26.65
N LEU A 566 -30.05 -30.78 -27.82
CA LEU A 566 -31.28 -29.99 -28.02
C LEU A 566 -32.56 -30.82 -27.86
N LEU A 567 -32.52 -32.14 -28.07
CA LEU A 567 -33.62 -33.07 -27.79
C LEU A 567 -33.63 -33.60 -26.35
N GLY A 568 -32.51 -33.47 -25.63
CA GLY A 568 -32.33 -34.11 -24.32
C GLY A 568 -32.07 -35.59 -24.33
N LYS A 569 -31.50 -36.08 -25.43
CA LYS A 569 -31.20 -37.48 -25.68
C LYS A 569 -29.69 -37.69 -25.79
N PHE A 570 -28.90 -36.86 -25.11
CA PHE A 570 -27.44 -36.94 -25.16
C PHE A 570 -26.92 -38.28 -24.64
N ASP A 571 -27.52 -38.81 -23.57
CA ASP A 571 -27.17 -40.14 -23.03
C ASP A 571 -27.45 -41.26 -24.04
N GLU A 572 -28.56 -41.18 -24.79
CA GLU A 572 -28.88 -42.15 -25.85
C GLU A 572 -27.84 -42.11 -26.98
N LEU A 573 -27.29 -40.92 -27.27
CA LEU A 573 -26.24 -40.74 -28.26
C LEU A 573 -24.86 -41.21 -27.75
N LYS A 574 -24.53 -40.93 -26.48
CA LYS A 574 -23.25 -41.31 -25.88
C LYS A 574 -23.15 -42.79 -25.61
N TYR A 575 -24.25 -43.44 -25.20
CA TYR A 575 -24.29 -44.85 -24.84
C TYR A 575 -25.27 -45.71 -25.68
N PRO A 576 -25.08 -45.82 -27.02
CA PRO A 576 -25.88 -46.73 -27.83
C PRO A 576 -25.69 -48.19 -27.39
N SER A 577 -26.70 -49.02 -27.61
CA SER A 577 -26.66 -50.43 -27.20
C SER A 577 -25.49 -51.19 -27.85
N GLY A 578 -24.69 -51.87 -27.02
CA GLY A 578 -23.53 -52.66 -27.42
C GLY A 578 -22.34 -51.86 -27.94
N ASP A 579 -22.39 -50.53 -27.88
CA ASP A 579 -21.33 -49.68 -28.41
C ASP A 579 -20.07 -49.72 -27.55
N LEU A 580 -20.23 -49.69 -26.23
CA LEU A 580 -19.13 -49.87 -25.28
C LEU A 580 -18.34 -51.16 -25.55
N MET A 581 -19.04 -52.29 -25.74
CA MET A 581 -18.44 -53.59 -26.06
C MET A 581 -17.70 -53.57 -27.41
N ARG A 582 -18.26 -52.92 -28.43
CA ARG A 582 -17.61 -52.76 -29.75
C ARG A 582 -16.38 -51.86 -29.70
N GLU A 583 -16.43 -50.79 -28.90
CA GLU A 583 -15.32 -49.85 -28.75
C GLU A 583 -14.12 -50.52 -28.06
N ILE A 584 -14.34 -51.24 -26.97
CA ILE A 584 -13.26 -51.86 -26.19
C ILE A 584 -12.86 -53.26 -26.67
N ASP A 585 -13.64 -53.87 -27.56
CA ASP A 585 -13.41 -55.22 -28.11
C ASP A 585 -13.26 -56.29 -27.00
N PHE A 586 -14.08 -56.18 -25.97
CA PHE A 586 -14.07 -57.01 -24.76
C PHE A 586 -15.50 -57.20 -24.25
N GLU A 587 -15.83 -58.38 -23.72
CA GLU A 587 -17.16 -58.65 -23.14
C GLU A 587 -17.36 -57.83 -21.87
N VAL A 588 -18.46 -57.06 -21.82
CA VAL A 588 -18.85 -56.25 -20.65
C VAL A 588 -20.18 -56.76 -20.15
N SER A 589 -20.27 -57.08 -18.86
CA SER A 589 -21.55 -57.50 -18.27
C SER A 589 -22.56 -56.36 -18.26
N GLU A 590 -23.86 -56.69 -18.28
CA GLU A 590 -24.91 -55.67 -18.20
C GLU A 590 -24.81 -54.84 -16.90
N GLU A 591 -24.37 -55.46 -15.80
CA GLU A 591 -24.13 -54.78 -14.53
C GLU A 591 -23.01 -53.75 -14.64
N ALA A 592 -21.88 -54.13 -15.25
CA ALA A 592 -20.74 -53.23 -15.46
C ALA A 592 -21.09 -52.09 -16.43
N GLU A 593 -21.89 -52.35 -17.47
CA GLU A 593 -22.36 -51.31 -18.39
C GLU A 593 -23.31 -50.32 -17.70
N LYS A 594 -24.25 -50.79 -16.88
CA LYS A 594 -25.14 -49.91 -16.08
C LYS A 594 -24.33 -49.07 -15.08
N GLU A 595 -23.39 -49.70 -14.39
CA GLU A 595 -22.50 -49.07 -13.42
C GLU A 595 -21.57 -48.03 -14.06
N TRP A 596 -21.09 -48.30 -15.29
CA TRP A 596 -20.29 -47.36 -16.06
C TRP A 596 -21.05 -46.06 -16.30
N LYS A 597 -22.31 -46.14 -16.74
CA LYS A 597 -23.16 -44.98 -17.11
C LYS A 597 -23.43 -44.02 -15.95
N ILE A 598 -23.48 -44.49 -14.71
CA ILE A 598 -23.74 -43.65 -13.52
C ILE A 598 -22.60 -42.64 -13.30
N ASP A 599 -22.92 -41.34 -13.25
CA ASP A 599 -22.00 -40.27 -12.83
C ASP A 599 -22.10 -40.06 -11.31
N ARG A 600 -20.95 -39.83 -10.65
CA ARG A 600 -20.84 -39.69 -9.19
C ARG A 600 -20.21 -38.37 -8.77
N THR A 601 -20.54 -37.97 -7.55
CA THR A 601 -19.94 -36.82 -6.88
C THR A 601 -19.26 -37.25 -5.58
N PHE A 602 -18.05 -36.75 -5.35
CA PHE A 602 -17.26 -36.99 -4.15
C PHE A 602 -16.84 -35.65 -3.57
N THR A 603 -16.86 -35.50 -2.24
CA THR A 603 -16.49 -34.25 -1.56
C THR A 603 -15.41 -34.51 -0.52
N SER A 604 -14.37 -33.68 -0.51
CA SER A 604 -13.32 -33.70 0.51
C SER A 604 -12.88 -32.28 0.83
N LYS A 605 -12.98 -31.88 2.10
CA LYS A 605 -12.72 -30.51 2.59
C LYS A 605 -13.44 -29.45 1.72
N ASN A 606 -12.69 -28.65 0.95
CA ASN A 606 -13.17 -27.59 0.06
C ASN A 606 -13.16 -27.98 -1.44
N LEU A 607 -12.91 -29.25 -1.75
CA LEU A 607 -12.85 -29.81 -3.10
C LEU A 607 -14.06 -30.70 -3.37
N VAL A 608 -14.69 -30.52 -4.53
CA VAL A 608 -15.81 -31.34 -5.00
C VAL A 608 -15.43 -31.95 -6.35
N LEU A 609 -15.29 -33.28 -6.38
CA LEU A 609 -15.07 -34.06 -7.60
C LEU A 609 -16.42 -34.48 -8.19
N LYS A 610 -16.63 -34.29 -9.49
CA LYS A 610 -17.78 -34.80 -10.26
C LYS A 610 -17.30 -35.61 -11.47
N GLU A 611 -17.93 -36.75 -11.71
CA GLU A 611 -17.89 -37.42 -13.02
C GLU A 611 -18.72 -36.59 -14.01
N GLU A 612 -18.17 -36.33 -15.20
CA GLU A 612 -18.79 -35.50 -16.22
C GLU A 612 -18.74 -36.16 -17.60
N THR A 613 -19.87 -36.09 -18.29
CA THR A 613 -20.07 -36.67 -19.63
C THR A 613 -20.80 -35.74 -20.60
N GLY A 614 -21.36 -34.63 -20.11
CA GLY A 614 -22.19 -33.72 -20.91
C GLY A 614 -21.42 -33.02 -22.03
N LEU A 615 -22.16 -32.59 -23.07
CA LEU A 615 -21.60 -31.97 -24.26
C LEU A 615 -20.66 -30.80 -23.92
N LEU A 616 -21.17 -29.78 -23.23
CA LEU A 616 -20.43 -28.52 -23.03
C LEU A 616 -19.22 -28.66 -22.07
N PRO A 617 -19.31 -29.33 -20.90
CA PRO A 617 -18.14 -29.55 -20.06
C PRO A 617 -17.01 -30.29 -20.81
N VAL A 618 -17.35 -31.32 -21.60
CA VAL A 618 -16.37 -32.10 -22.36
C VAL A 618 -15.76 -31.28 -23.50
N MET A 619 -16.55 -30.46 -24.21
CA MET A 619 -16.03 -29.55 -25.24
C MET A 619 -15.01 -28.56 -24.70
N GLN A 620 -15.07 -28.24 -23.40
CA GLN A 620 -14.20 -27.26 -22.74
C GLN A 620 -12.95 -27.86 -22.09
N ILE A 621 -12.71 -29.17 -22.17
CA ILE A 621 -11.52 -29.79 -21.53
C ILE A 621 -10.21 -29.21 -22.05
N GLY A 622 -10.17 -28.73 -23.30
CA GLY A 622 -9.00 -28.07 -23.85
C GLY A 622 -8.76 -26.63 -23.37
N GLU A 623 -9.70 -26.06 -22.62
CA GLU A 623 -9.66 -24.70 -22.09
C GLU A 623 -9.58 -24.67 -20.55
N VAL A 624 -10.20 -25.66 -19.90
CA VAL A 624 -10.42 -25.71 -18.45
C VAL A 624 -9.85 -27.01 -17.86
N PRO A 625 -9.10 -26.99 -16.74
CA PRO A 625 -8.67 -25.81 -15.98
C PRO A 625 -7.53 -25.03 -16.66
N SER A 626 -6.81 -25.67 -17.56
CA SER A 626 -5.68 -25.10 -18.28
C SER A 626 -5.75 -25.47 -19.77
N TYR A 627 -5.17 -24.60 -20.60
CA TYR A 627 -5.13 -24.77 -22.04
C TYR A 627 -4.40 -26.06 -22.43
N SER A 628 -4.93 -26.79 -23.42
CA SER A 628 -4.25 -27.92 -24.06
C SER A 628 -4.48 -27.93 -25.58
N CYS A 629 -3.81 -28.84 -26.29
CA CYS A 629 -3.99 -29.01 -27.73
C CYS A 629 -5.41 -29.49 -28.13
N LEU A 630 -6.25 -29.86 -27.16
CA LEU A 630 -7.67 -30.17 -27.34
C LEU A 630 -8.57 -28.94 -27.32
N SER A 631 -8.04 -27.73 -27.22
CA SER A 631 -8.83 -26.50 -27.24
C SER A 631 -9.77 -26.46 -28.47
N TYR A 632 -11.07 -26.29 -28.25
CA TYR A 632 -12.04 -26.19 -29.34
C TYR A 632 -11.89 -24.88 -30.14
N ARG A 633 -11.18 -23.88 -29.60
CA ARG A 633 -10.98 -22.55 -30.21
C ARG A 633 -9.68 -22.44 -31.00
N SER A 634 -8.58 -22.98 -30.48
CA SER A 634 -7.23 -22.78 -31.02
C SER A 634 -6.38 -24.05 -31.03
N GLY A 635 -6.86 -25.16 -30.45
CA GLY A 635 -6.12 -26.41 -30.31
C GLY A 635 -5.76 -27.07 -31.65
N LEU A 636 -4.52 -27.55 -31.75
CA LEU A 636 -4.02 -28.27 -32.92
C LEU A 636 -4.70 -29.63 -33.11
N ASN A 637 -5.08 -30.29 -32.02
CA ASN A 637 -5.73 -31.61 -32.01
C ASN A 637 -7.22 -31.50 -31.63
N SER A 638 -7.85 -30.36 -31.96
CA SER A 638 -9.26 -30.09 -31.63
C SER A 638 -10.23 -31.13 -32.23
N ASP A 639 -9.88 -31.74 -33.36
CA ASP A 639 -10.64 -32.83 -33.99
C ASP A 639 -10.83 -34.03 -33.05
N CYS A 640 -9.85 -34.29 -32.17
CA CYS A 640 -9.90 -35.40 -31.22
C CYS A 640 -10.92 -35.19 -30.09
N LEU A 641 -11.50 -33.99 -29.92
CA LEU A 641 -12.58 -33.74 -28.95
C LEU A 641 -13.80 -34.64 -29.22
N LEU A 642 -14.08 -34.96 -30.48
CA LEU A 642 -15.20 -35.84 -30.83
C LEU A 642 -15.03 -37.24 -30.23
N SER A 643 -13.79 -37.74 -30.15
CA SER A 643 -13.49 -39.03 -29.51
C SER A 643 -13.72 -39.02 -28.00
N CYS A 644 -13.83 -37.85 -27.36
CA CYS A 644 -14.12 -37.76 -25.93
C CYS A 644 -15.59 -38.12 -25.61
N PHE A 645 -16.44 -38.19 -26.65
CA PHE A 645 -17.82 -38.65 -26.55
C PHE A 645 -17.99 -40.14 -26.84
N ASP A 646 -16.91 -40.89 -27.08
CA ASP A 646 -16.98 -42.35 -27.14
C ASP A 646 -17.57 -42.90 -25.82
N SER A 647 -18.24 -44.03 -25.93
CA SER A 647 -18.97 -44.65 -24.82
C SER A 647 -18.02 -45.01 -23.68
N ASN A 648 -16.78 -45.38 -23.99
CA ASN A 648 -15.80 -45.86 -23.04
C ASN A 648 -15.03 -44.76 -22.27
N LYS A 649 -15.33 -43.48 -22.48
CA LYS A 649 -14.64 -42.35 -21.83
C LYS A 649 -15.56 -41.52 -20.95
N LYS A 650 -15.03 -41.10 -19.80
CA LYS A 650 -15.61 -40.10 -18.89
C LYS A 650 -14.51 -39.18 -18.34
N PHE A 651 -14.90 -38.12 -17.65
CA PHE A 651 -13.98 -37.18 -17.04
C PHE A 651 -14.28 -36.98 -15.56
N PHE A 652 -13.23 -36.82 -14.77
CA PHE A 652 -13.32 -36.27 -13.43
C PHE A 652 -12.99 -34.79 -13.47
N PHE A 653 -13.83 -33.96 -12.87
CA PHE A 653 -13.61 -32.53 -12.66
C PHE A 653 -13.61 -32.24 -11.16
N ILE A 654 -12.57 -31.60 -10.64
CA ILE A 654 -12.57 -31.07 -9.27
C ILE A 654 -12.80 -29.57 -9.30
N ARG A 655 -13.78 -29.13 -8.52
CA ARG A 655 -14.08 -27.72 -8.29
C ARG A 655 -13.62 -27.26 -6.90
N LYS A 656 -13.03 -26.07 -6.83
CA LYS A 656 -12.67 -25.34 -5.61
C LYS A 656 -13.36 -23.98 -5.65
N ASN A 657 -14.21 -23.68 -4.66
CA ASN A 657 -15.02 -22.46 -4.63
C ASN A 657 -15.80 -22.22 -5.95
N GLY A 658 -16.37 -23.27 -6.54
CA GLY A 658 -17.12 -23.21 -7.81
C GLY A 658 -16.27 -23.37 -9.09
N GLN A 659 -14.98 -23.03 -9.04
CA GLN A 659 -14.11 -23.09 -10.22
C GLN A 659 -13.48 -24.46 -10.42
N VAL A 660 -13.47 -24.97 -11.65
CA VAL A 660 -12.71 -26.16 -12.01
C VAL A 660 -11.23 -25.87 -11.90
N VAL A 661 -10.54 -26.60 -11.03
CA VAL A 661 -9.10 -26.46 -10.75
C VAL A 661 -8.30 -27.70 -11.14
N PHE A 662 -8.98 -28.81 -11.43
CA PHE A 662 -8.39 -30.08 -11.81
C PHE A 662 -9.32 -30.82 -12.77
N ARG A 663 -8.76 -31.50 -13.77
CA ARG A 663 -9.46 -32.53 -14.55
C ARG A 663 -8.60 -33.75 -14.83
N ALA A 664 -9.22 -34.91 -14.99
CA ALA A 664 -8.59 -36.12 -15.51
C ALA A 664 -9.59 -36.90 -16.37
N MET A 665 -9.10 -37.62 -17.38
CA MET A 665 -9.92 -38.56 -18.16
C MET A 665 -9.86 -39.94 -17.49
N ILE A 666 -10.98 -40.66 -17.50
CA ILE A 666 -11.02 -42.09 -17.22
C ILE A 666 -11.52 -42.85 -18.43
N ARG A 667 -10.89 -43.99 -18.69
CA ARG A 667 -11.18 -44.83 -19.84
C ARG A 667 -11.41 -46.25 -19.41
N LEU A 668 -12.56 -46.81 -19.77
CA LEU A 668 -12.79 -48.25 -19.68
C LEU A 668 -12.22 -48.91 -20.94
N THR A 669 -11.36 -49.90 -20.78
CA THR A 669 -10.73 -50.63 -21.88
C THR A 669 -10.35 -52.05 -21.44
N LYS A 670 -9.54 -52.74 -22.22
CA LYS A 670 -8.90 -54.00 -21.85
C LYS A 670 -7.37 -53.85 -21.84
N GLY A 671 -6.71 -54.70 -21.06
CA GLY A 671 -5.26 -54.71 -20.96
C GLY A 671 -4.68 -56.10 -20.75
N SER A 672 -3.36 -56.20 -20.87
CA SER A 672 -2.61 -57.46 -20.76
C SER A 672 -1.14 -57.21 -20.39
N TYR A 673 -0.51 -58.15 -19.67
CA TYR A 673 0.95 -58.17 -19.48
C TYR A 673 1.71 -58.73 -20.69
N VAL A 674 1.01 -59.34 -21.64
CA VAL A 674 1.56 -59.97 -22.84
C VAL A 674 1.10 -59.19 -24.07
N GLY A 675 2.05 -58.70 -24.88
CA GLY A 675 1.75 -57.92 -26.08
C GLY A 675 1.19 -58.75 -27.24
N ASP A 676 0.41 -58.09 -28.10
CA ASP A 676 -0.32 -58.67 -29.26
C ASP A 676 0.58 -59.51 -30.21
N ARG A 677 1.89 -59.18 -30.31
CA ARG A 677 2.84 -59.93 -31.15
C ARG A 677 3.04 -61.41 -30.74
N MET A 678 2.61 -61.82 -29.54
CA MET A 678 2.68 -63.23 -29.11
C MET A 678 1.38 -64.02 -29.27
N ARG A 679 0.21 -63.38 -29.51
CA ARG A 679 -1.11 -64.07 -29.53
C ARG A 679 -1.65 -64.42 -30.90
N LYS A 680 -1.18 -63.78 -31.99
CA LYS A 680 -1.61 -64.10 -33.38
C LYS A 680 -1.02 -65.42 -33.89
N LYS A 681 -1.43 -66.56 -33.34
CA LYS A 681 -1.40 -67.86 -34.04
C LYS A 681 -2.84 -68.22 -34.41
N ILE A 682 -3.21 -67.92 -35.65
CA ILE A 682 -4.46 -68.39 -36.26
C ILE A 682 -4.43 -69.93 -36.24
N GLN A 683 -5.39 -70.56 -35.57
CA GLN A 683 -5.70 -71.99 -35.72
C GLN A 683 -7.02 -72.13 -36.47
N PHE A 684 -7.15 -73.19 -37.26
CA PHE A 684 -8.39 -73.52 -37.98
C PHE A 684 -9.55 -73.75 -36.99
N ALA A 685 -10.73 -73.24 -37.33
CA ALA A 685 -11.93 -73.41 -36.51
C ALA A 685 -12.36 -74.89 -36.45
N ASP A 686 -12.66 -75.39 -35.25
CA ASP A 686 -13.35 -76.66 -35.04
C ASP A 686 -14.85 -76.46 -35.26
N LEU A 687 -15.41 -77.13 -36.27
CA LEU A 687 -16.81 -76.97 -36.71
C LEU A 687 -17.79 -77.89 -35.96
N SER A 688 -17.38 -78.54 -34.86
CA SER A 688 -18.21 -79.53 -34.16
C SER A 688 -18.86 -79.06 -32.84
N GLY A 689 -18.83 -77.77 -32.50
CA GLY A 689 -19.57 -77.27 -31.33
C GLY A 689 -19.76 -75.77 -31.32
N ALA A 690 -20.96 -75.33 -30.90
CA ALA A 690 -21.28 -73.92 -30.64
C ALA A 690 -20.37 -73.37 -29.54
N GLY A 691 -19.24 -72.77 -29.93
CA GLY A 691 -18.28 -72.15 -29.01
C GLY A 691 -18.41 -70.64 -29.04
N LYS A 692 -18.68 -70.05 -27.86
CA LYS A 692 -18.44 -68.62 -27.58
C LYS A 692 -17.02 -68.22 -28.05
N PRO A 693 -16.79 -66.96 -28.45
CA PRO A 693 -15.42 -66.47 -28.59
C PRO A 693 -14.67 -66.76 -27.28
N LYS A 694 -13.55 -67.49 -27.38
CA LYS A 694 -12.69 -67.77 -26.22
C LYS A 694 -12.06 -66.44 -25.77
N GLU A 695 -12.17 -66.12 -24.48
CA GLU A 695 -11.28 -65.15 -23.83
C GLU A 695 -9.84 -65.45 -24.26
N GLU A 696 -9.17 -64.48 -24.88
CA GLU A 696 -7.75 -64.62 -25.18
C GLU A 696 -6.99 -64.67 -23.85
N GLU A 697 -6.29 -65.78 -23.59
CA GLU A 697 -5.58 -66.05 -22.33
C GLU A 697 -4.78 -64.83 -21.85
N GLY A 698 -5.30 -64.15 -20.81
CA GLY A 698 -4.63 -63.06 -20.10
C GLY A 698 -5.06 -61.63 -20.45
N GLU A 699 -6.16 -61.41 -21.18
CA GLU A 699 -6.82 -60.09 -21.23
C GLU A 699 -7.69 -59.87 -20.00
N GLU A 700 -7.74 -58.63 -19.51
CA GLU A 700 -8.62 -58.24 -18.42
C GLU A 700 -9.24 -56.86 -18.64
N SER A 701 -10.41 -56.62 -18.05
CA SER A 701 -11.04 -55.30 -18.05
C SER A 701 -10.22 -54.32 -17.22
N VAL A 702 -9.99 -53.13 -17.76
CA VAL A 702 -9.13 -52.10 -17.18
C VAL A 702 -9.86 -50.77 -17.12
N LEU A 703 -9.87 -50.15 -15.95
CA LEU A 703 -10.16 -48.73 -15.80
C LEU A 703 -8.84 -47.97 -15.76
N PHE A 704 -8.55 -47.24 -16.84
CA PHE A 704 -7.34 -46.44 -16.95
C PHE A 704 -7.61 -45.00 -16.50
N LEU A 705 -6.88 -44.56 -15.48
CA LEU A 705 -6.85 -43.16 -15.06
C LEU A 705 -5.71 -42.43 -15.78
N GLU A 706 -6.11 -41.56 -16.70
CA GLU A 706 -5.22 -40.79 -17.56
C GLU A 706 -4.57 -39.61 -16.81
N ARG A 707 -3.57 -38.99 -17.44
CA ARG A 707 -2.91 -37.77 -16.97
C ARG A 707 -3.94 -36.71 -16.57
N TYR A 708 -3.69 -36.06 -15.44
CA TYR A 708 -4.46 -34.92 -14.99
C TYR A 708 -3.94 -33.59 -15.54
N TYR A 709 -4.79 -32.57 -15.50
CA TYR A 709 -4.45 -31.18 -15.73
C TYR A 709 -5.02 -30.33 -14.62
N GLU A 710 -4.26 -29.34 -14.19
CA GLU A 710 -4.51 -28.54 -13.00
C GLU A 710 -4.22 -27.06 -13.22
N LYS A 711 -4.76 -26.22 -12.35
CA LYS A 711 -4.45 -24.78 -12.28
C LYS A 711 -4.74 -24.23 -10.88
N ASN A 712 -3.83 -23.38 -10.39
CA ASN A 712 -3.99 -22.61 -9.15
C ASN A 712 -4.25 -23.47 -7.88
N LEU A 713 -3.58 -24.62 -7.78
CA LEU A 713 -3.55 -25.45 -6.57
C LEU A 713 -2.22 -25.28 -5.84
N THR A 714 -2.25 -25.15 -4.51
CA THR A 714 -1.02 -25.27 -3.70
C THR A 714 -0.57 -26.74 -3.63
N ASN A 715 0.66 -27.01 -3.22
CA ASN A 715 1.16 -28.39 -3.10
C ASN A 715 0.25 -29.26 -2.20
N GLU A 716 -0.24 -28.72 -1.08
CA GLU A 716 -1.14 -29.48 -0.19
C GLU A 716 -2.51 -29.74 -0.84
N GLU A 717 -3.03 -28.78 -1.60
CA GLU A 717 -4.31 -28.94 -2.30
C GLU A 717 -4.17 -29.88 -3.50
N MET A 718 -3.01 -29.89 -4.14
CA MET A 718 -2.68 -30.81 -5.23
C MET A 718 -2.67 -32.26 -4.73
N ASP A 719 -1.95 -32.54 -3.65
CA ASP A 719 -1.96 -33.85 -2.98
C ASP A 719 -3.39 -34.31 -2.66
N GLN A 720 -4.23 -33.40 -2.16
CA GLN A 720 -5.63 -33.69 -1.83
C GLN A 720 -6.48 -33.98 -3.07
N ALA A 721 -6.31 -33.19 -4.13
CA ALA A 721 -7.03 -33.37 -5.39
C ALA A 721 -6.67 -34.72 -6.03
N VAL A 722 -5.38 -35.04 -6.11
CA VAL A 722 -4.90 -36.31 -6.67
C VAL A 722 -5.39 -37.50 -5.84
N TYR A 723 -5.32 -37.41 -4.50
CA TYR A 723 -5.85 -38.45 -3.63
C TYR A 723 -7.36 -38.66 -3.83
N LEU A 724 -8.14 -37.58 -3.96
CA LEU A 724 -9.58 -37.65 -4.18
C LEU A 724 -9.93 -38.36 -5.50
N VAL A 725 -9.20 -38.05 -6.59
CA VAL A 725 -9.36 -38.71 -7.89
C VAL A 725 -8.97 -40.17 -7.82
N PHE A 726 -7.87 -40.49 -7.15
CA PHE A 726 -7.42 -41.87 -6.96
C PHE A 726 -8.47 -42.71 -6.23
N VAL A 727 -9.03 -42.19 -5.13
CA VAL A 727 -10.10 -42.88 -4.38
C VAL A 727 -11.35 -43.07 -5.23
N ALA A 728 -11.77 -42.04 -5.98
CA ALA A 728 -12.92 -42.13 -6.88
C ALA A 728 -12.70 -43.18 -7.98
N ALA A 729 -11.52 -43.20 -8.60
CA ALA A 729 -11.14 -44.17 -9.62
C ALA A 729 -11.08 -45.61 -9.06
N LYS A 730 -10.51 -45.80 -7.86
CA LYS A 730 -10.43 -47.10 -7.17
C LYS A 730 -11.81 -47.64 -6.84
N GLU A 731 -12.71 -46.79 -6.33
CA GLU A 731 -14.10 -47.18 -6.07
C GLU A 731 -14.83 -47.57 -7.37
N LYS A 732 -14.68 -46.77 -8.43
CA LYS A 732 -15.29 -47.04 -9.73
C LYS A 732 -14.76 -48.35 -10.33
N ALA A 733 -13.45 -48.57 -10.33
CA ALA A 733 -12.83 -49.80 -10.83
C ALA A 733 -13.35 -51.05 -10.11
N LYS A 734 -13.43 -50.99 -8.78
CA LYS A 734 -13.96 -52.08 -7.95
C LYS A 734 -15.41 -52.44 -8.30
N LYS A 735 -16.26 -51.43 -8.51
CA LYS A 735 -17.68 -51.65 -8.87
C LYS A 735 -17.85 -52.20 -10.29
N LEU A 736 -16.95 -51.86 -11.20
CA LEU A 736 -16.92 -52.39 -12.56
C LEU A 736 -16.31 -53.80 -12.65
N GLY A 737 -15.65 -54.28 -11.59
CA GLY A 737 -14.83 -55.50 -11.67
C GLY A 737 -13.62 -55.34 -12.58
N ALA A 738 -13.14 -54.11 -12.78
CA ALA A 738 -12.01 -53.78 -13.65
C ALA A 738 -10.74 -53.54 -12.83
N ARG A 739 -9.57 -53.86 -13.39
CA ARG A 739 -8.29 -53.48 -12.79
C ARG A 739 -8.08 -51.97 -12.94
N LEU A 740 -7.72 -51.30 -11.85
CA LEU A 740 -7.29 -49.90 -11.90
C LEU A 740 -5.85 -49.81 -12.41
N VAL A 741 -5.63 -49.04 -13.47
CA VAL A 741 -4.31 -48.71 -14.02
C VAL A 741 -4.15 -47.20 -13.99
N LEU A 742 -3.03 -46.69 -13.47
CA LEU A 742 -2.78 -45.25 -13.40
C LEU A 742 -1.64 -44.84 -14.32
N SER A 743 -1.76 -43.65 -14.89
CA SER A 743 -0.64 -42.99 -15.54
C SER A 743 0.53 -42.74 -14.57
N CYS A 744 1.77 -42.71 -15.06
CA CYS A 744 2.93 -42.40 -14.21
C CYS A 744 2.91 -40.98 -13.62
N TYR A 745 2.04 -40.08 -14.10
CA TYR A 745 1.83 -38.75 -13.51
C TYR A 745 1.29 -38.79 -12.07
N TYR A 746 0.81 -39.94 -11.58
CA TYR A 746 0.33 -40.11 -10.22
C TYR A 746 1.40 -40.65 -9.25
N GLN A 747 2.64 -40.89 -9.72
CA GLN A 747 3.67 -41.61 -8.96
C GLN A 747 4.08 -40.94 -7.65
N ASP A 748 4.17 -39.60 -7.64
CA ASP A 748 4.71 -38.82 -6.52
C ASP A 748 3.60 -38.49 -5.50
N ASP A 749 2.35 -38.49 -5.98
CA ASP A 749 1.17 -38.05 -5.24
C ASP A 749 0.41 -39.24 -4.58
N VAL A 750 0.53 -40.45 -5.13
CA VAL A 750 -0.06 -41.66 -4.55
C VAL A 750 0.86 -42.18 -3.44
N LYS A 751 0.62 -41.72 -2.20
CA LYS A 751 1.42 -42.04 -0.99
C LYS A 751 1.33 -43.49 -0.51
N THR A 752 0.73 -44.38 -1.29
CA THR A 752 0.55 -45.80 -0.94
C THR A 752 1.61 -46.65 -1.64
N LYS A 753 2.38 -47.46 -0.90
CA LYS A 753 3.26 -48.51 -1.48
C LYS A 753 2.49 -49.64 -2.20
N GLU A 754 1.18 -49.43 -2.41
CA GLU A 754 0.24 -50.35 -3.06
C GLU A 754 0.43 -50.45 -4.57
N TYR A 755 1.08 -49.47 -5.22
CA TYR A 755 1.25 -49.46 -6.68
C TYR A 755 2.73 -49.48 -7.08
N ILE A 756 3.06 -50.26 -8.10
CA ILE A 756 4.40 -50.40 -8.68
C ILE A 756 4.40 -50.04 -10.16
N LYS A 757 5.54 -49.53 -10.65
CA LYS A 757 5.76 -49.32 -12.09
C LYS A 757 5.93 -50.66 -12.78
N SER A 758 5.11 -50.94 -13.79
CA SER A 758 5.23 -52.16 -14.59
C SER A 758 4.90 -51.88 -16.05
N ASN A 759 5.55 -52.62 -16.95
CA ASN A 759 5.22 -52.62 -18.37
C ASN A 759 3.88 -53.32 -18.57
N TYR A 760 2.96 -52.64 -19.22
CA TYR A 760 1.62 -53.16 -19.45
C TYR A 760 1.09 -52.68 -20.78
N TYR A 761 0.31 -53.53 -21.44
CA TYR A 761 -0.28 -53.25 -22.73
C TYR A 761 -1.74 -52.83 -22.53
N LEU A 762 -2.08 -51.60 -22.93
CA LEU A 762 -3.45 -51.11 -22.94
C LEU A 762 -3.99 -51.11 -24.37
N TYR A 763 -5.23 -51.58 -24.52
CA TYR A 763 -5.94 -51.52 -25.79
C TYR A 763 -6.42 -50.09 -26.06
N ILE A 764 -6.03 -49.56 -27.22
CA ILE A 764 -6.51 -48.29 -27.76
C ILE A 764 -7.87 -48.56 -28.41
N SER A 765 -8.94 -48.34 -27.63
CA SER A 765 -10.33 -48.62 -28.03
C SER A 765 -10.70 -47.97 -29.37
N LYS A 766 -11.57 -48.63 -30.15
CA LYS A 766 -12.12 -48.10 -31.41
C LYS A 766 -12.85 -46.78 -31.13
N SER A 767 -12.56 -45.74 -31.93
CA SER A 767 -13.12 -44.40 -31.77
C SER A 767 -14.17 -44.12 -32.84
N LYS A 768 -15.30 -43.50 -32.46
CA LYS A 768 -16.33 -43.05 -33.43
C LYS A 768 -15.79 -42.00 -34.40
N ASN A 769 -14.75 -41.27 -33.99
CA ASN A 769 -14.10 -40.24 -34.81
C ASN A 769 -12.96 -40.78 -35.68
N GLY A 770 -12.53 -42.03 -35.48
CA GLY A 770 -11.36 -42.64 -36.12
C GLY A 770 -10.03 -42.29 -35.44
N SER A 771 -9.78 -40.99 -35.18
CA SER A 771 -8.64 -40.50 -34.40
C SER A 771 -9.00 -40.29 -32.93
N GLN A 772 -8.01 -40.38 -32.04
CA GLN A 772 -8.15 -40.02 -30.63
C GLN A 772 -6.83 -39.53 -30.02
N TYR A 773 -6.97 -38.71 -28.98
CA TYR A 773 -5.85 -38.12 -28.25
C TYR A 773 -5.35 -39.06 -27.14
N LEU A 774 -4.04 -39.29 -27.07
CA LEU A 774 -3.42 -40.32 -26.21
C LEU A 774 -2.22 -39.81 -25.38
N ASP A 775 -2.38 -38.66 -24.72
CA ASP A 775 -1.34 -37.98 -23.92
C ASP A 775 -0.67 -38.89 -22.86
N SER A 776 -1.45 -39.82 -22.32
CA SER A 776 -1.04 -40.69 -21.21
C SER A 776 -0.37 -41.99 -21.66
N LEU A 777 -0.36 -42.29 -22.96
CA LEU A 777 0.18 -43.54 -23.52
C LEU A 777 1.55 -43.38 -24.19
N TYR A 778 1.96 -42.17 -24.60
CA TYR A 778 3.22 -41.99 -25.36
C TYR A 778 4.15 -40.89 -24.81
N GLY A 779 3.75 -40.17 -23.75
CA GLY A 779 4.57 -39.07 -23.20
C GLY A 779 4.63 -37.80 -24.07
N GLU A 780 4.18 -37.88 -25.33
CA GLU A 780 3.94 -36.78 -26.26
C GLU A 780 2.52 -36.85 -26.83
N ALA A 781 1.96 -35.71 -27.24
CA ALA A 781 0.64 -35.55 -27.85
C ALA A 781 0.52 -36.31 -29.18
N SER A 782 0.28 -37.63 -29.13
CA SER A 782 0.14 -38.47 -30.31
C SER A 782 -1.31 -38.77 -30.66
N VAL A 783 -1.57 -38.93 -31.95
CA VAL A 783 -2.84 -39.36 -32.55
C VAL A 783 -2.59 -40.72 -33.19
N SER A 784 -3.40 -41.72 -32.85
CA SER A 784 -3.29 -43.08 -33.40
C SER A 784 -4.60 -43.54 -34.03
N ASP A 785 -4.48 -44.40 -35.05
CA ASP A 785 -5.59 -45.20 -35.55
C ASP A 785 -6.06 -46.16 -34.45
N SER A 786 -7.37 -46.25 -34.25
CA SER A 786 -7.98 -46.99 -33.15
C SER A 786 -8.03 -48.50 -33.39
N GLY A 787 -7.91 -49.32 -32.34
CA GLY A 787 -8.04 -50.78 -32.41
C GLY A 787 -6.75 -51.58 -32.28
N ASP A 788 -5.72 -51.06 -31.61
CA ASP A 788 -4.42 -51.71 -31.41
C ASP A 788 -3.95 -51.68 -29.94
N TYR A 789 -2.96 -52.49 -29.58
CA TYR A 789 -2.33 -52.48 -28.27
C TYR A 789 -1.11 -51.54 -28.22
N SER A 790 -1.07 -50.69 -27.19
CA SER A 790 0.11 -49.87 -26.89
C SER A 790 0.76 -50.29 -25.58
N SER A 791 2.09 -50.41 -25.59
CA SER A 791 2.92 -50.72 -24.42
C SER A 791 3.46 -49.44 -23.82
N ASN A 792 3.28 -49.26 -22.51
CA ASN A 792 4.02 -48.25 -21.75
C ASN A 792 4.22 -48.72 -20.29
N ILE A 793 4.93 -47.92 -19.50
CA ILE A 793 5.07 -48.08 -18.06
C ILE A 793 3.89 -47.39 -17.38
N PHE A 794 3.15 -48.16 -16.60
CA PHE A 794 2.01 -47.68 -15.81
C PHE A 794 2.18 -48.06 -14.34
N LEU A 795 1.37 -47.45 -13.47
CA LEU A 795 1.26 -47.83 -12.07
C LEU A 795 0.15 -48.87 -11.92
N LEU A 796 0.52 -50.05 -11.41
CA LEU A 796 -0.34 -51.22 -11.23
C LEU A 796 -0.30 -51.67 -9.77
N GLU A 797 -1.40 -52.21 -9.28
CA GLU A 797 -1.50 -52.73 -7.90
C GLU A 797 -0.48 -53.86 -7.66
N ASN A 798 0.22 -53.81 -6.53
CA ASN A 798 1.25 -54.75 -6.16
C ASN A 798 0.62 -56.05 -5.62
N LYS A 799 0.62 -57.10 -6.45
CA LYS A 799 0.01 -58.41 -6.12
C LYS A 799 0.69 -59.19 -5.00
N GLU A 800 1.84 -58.76 -4.46
CA GLU A 800 2.51 -59.47 -3.35
C GLU A 800 1.77 -59.37 -1.99
N GLN A 801 0.72 -58.55 -1.86
CA GLN A 801 -0.10 -58.46 -0.64
C GLN A 801 -1.41 -59.26 -0.66
N GLU A 802 -1.80 -59.89 -1.78
CA GLU A 802 -2.99 -60.76 -1.84
C GLU A 802 -2.77 -62.16 -1.26
N VAL A 803 -1.52 -62.56 -0.96
CA VAL A 803 -1.18 -63.90 -0.43
C VAL A 803 -1.08 -63.93 1.10
N ALA A 804 -1.41 -62.84 1.79
CA ALA A 804 -1.31 -62.74 3.26
C ALA A 804 -2.56 -62.13 3.93
N ALA A 805 -3.75 -62.44 3.43
CA ALA A 805 -5.03 -62.18 4.11
C ALA A 805 -5.60 -63.47 4.71
#